data_AF-A0A7C6MD05-F1
#
_entry.id   AF-A0A7C6MD05-F1
#
_cell.length_a   1.000
_cell.length_b   1.000
_cell.length_c   1.000
_cell.angle_alpha   90.00
_cell.angle_beta   90.00
_cell.angle_gamma   90.00
#
_symmetry.space_group_name_H-M   'P 1'
#
loop_
_entity.id
_entity.type
_entity.pdbx_description
1 polymer ?
#
loop_
_entity_poly.entity_id
_entity_poly.type
_entity_poly.pdbx_seq_one_letter_code
_entity_poly.pdbx_strand_id
1 'polypeptide(L)'
;MRISSNPSFFFRLVAFILISSIPTRYLPEFFSWYFLPLVVILSVFSAVAVIKSELRIPALFILSVCFCALVYALATIIAYVIPITRIHTIYLHFVLVFFISSIFFILSFITTAAFIRKTRWCNLEPMVLIIIFCLFFWPQDNFSLILFSHPVRAGLFVLAFVVSITGSLLFTRNQNNKPFATFILLCPLYILAGIVFLGTYNTLSISSTGGLLQPTLFRFDFSPFLTLQDEIKLNDKLVCIVNTPNEHSENLLRRVYLSGWNSEQGFFQTSVPGEKDQITTVPKTTTNLSFIPRLLRKEVSQKVFIVNFDPKSLIAMDYPVQVTPYSMWQNSSFNGAYQVLSQAAGFIPFELYDSPFPQTGKDLPADTLSFYTQIDKTTKTFLDPLVKNLIPPSSNYYETIMTLNNFLHNGDYRYSLKPGVSKSGNQLEHFLFSSKKGYCTYFAFSLCLMLRTRGIPARVAVGFFLDEKSAKLDYYPVRANMAHAWVEVFFPNYGWISFDPTTNVIAEGETIPFSNTAEGDEFISLLNEIFENKESLTKELVSTNNMHESTNMSFIFHQIFNLFVRIIPCLFILILLLTIPFLRIRERILISRSSNYRLVILLCAKVSKRRISYTKHISRSYRLSQVAEKTKNPDVNALYILEQKARFAPFCTNLDASNARNLEKQIRRTQRPRIINKNLFCIFFLCSISFLVKAQETPQNLLSKAETAINVENWEIAISTLSKGKALYPQDPRFPFTLGKIFQKEKIYVSAKREFHSALSLGMDKDAELYENLASCHGFLNENESALNYQRKYLNLAPDDLFGWSIFGWLCYKTNNLHEGIETLHSILARYGPDGNLYVGLGNLYTAGYEYDNAKKYYTFAISIARESKQNLLGSIYLYNRSILEETFYNFDDAYKDTVSSLNAASRSSGFLMQGELELRRLEFQTAFSRYQKAYSLDSTPLASLGLADTLIQAGYVEEAEPYLDAIVKRKDMSWIANYGTTPDQFLADRNRIQRDRYTILKNRESRKVIHKLSTALVRTATIISYTAHLWYYNGLFRIYNKRVAQYYEKGGETLQYNAFYYRTFNNWPIIGRTYLSRAKEIEVSAIPQAEAAYLYEKARMNRDPEAYRDAIRSLNPEWERNFIAKALSSYIFLLQKDNLRIEPEAIQTLLQLQPASFLLYNLSLPVSLDIQGGSRKENRYIRRSIKKAGFYIVKNSAYIVTIKISEDSLTGQCTNLHNEPVCTQFIHRGDSLKADSSKLINNMVDHIYRSPLGS
;
A
#
# COMPACT_ATOMS: atom_id res chain seq x y z
N MET A 1 8.78 42.44 28.84
CA MET A 1 7.90 41.79 27.83
C MET A 1 8.39 42.06 26.38
N ARG A 2 9.68 41.83 26.04
CA ARG A 2 10.21 42.00 24.66
C ARG A 2 10.76 40.70 24.03
N ILE A 3 10.50 39.53 24.64
CA ILE A 3 11.04 38.24 24.19
C ILE A 3 10.17 37.63 23.08
N SER A 4 8.84 37.82 23.14
CA SER A 4 7.89 37.36 22.11
C SER A 4 8.01 38.11 20.78
N SER A 5 8.64 39.29 20.76
CA SER A 5 8.87 40.09 19.55
C SER A 5 10.22 39.82 18.88
N ASN A 6 10.99 38.84 19.36
CA ASN A 6 12.28 38.49 18.77
C ASN A 6 12.11 37.43 17.66
N PRO A 7 12.53 37.69 16.41
CA PRO A 7 12.46 36.72 15.31
C PRO A 7 13.13 35.38 15.61
N SER A 8 14.22 35.36 16.40
CA SER A 8 14.91 34.13 16.79
C SER A 8 14.02 33.19 17.61
N PHE A 9 13.20 33.76 18.51
CA PHE A 9 12.27 32.97 19.32
C PHE A 9 11.15 32.34 18.46
N PHE A 10 10.69 33.06 17.43
CA PHE A 10 9.71 32.54 16.46
C PHE A 10 10.27 31.35 15.68
N PHE A 11 11.44 31.49 15.05
CA PHE A 11 12.08 30.42 14.29
C PHE A 11 12.41 29.20 15.14
N ARG A 12 12.85 29.42 16.40
CA ARG A 12 13.02 28.35 17.39
C ARG A 12 11.71 27.59 17.64
N LEU A 13 10.61 28.29 17.88
CA LEU A 13 9.31 27.67 18.11
C LEU A 13 8.86 26.84 16.89
N VAL A 14 9.05 27.36 15.68
CA VAL A 14 8.75 26.61 14.44
C VAL A 14 9.58 25.33 14.35
N ALA A 15 10.87 25.35 14.67
CA ALA A 15 11.71 24.15 14.68
C ALA A 15 11.20 23.08 15.66
N PHE A 16 10.78 23.48 16.88
CA PHE A 16 10.17 22.58 17.86
C PHE A 16 8.81 22.02 17.40
N ILE A 17 7.98 22.83 16.74
CA ILE A 17 6.71 22.39 16.14
C ILE A 17 6.97 21.35 15.05
N LEU A 18 7.96 21.59 14.18
CA LEU A 18 8.33 20.63 13.14
C LEU A 18 8.81 19.31 13.74
N ILE A 19 9.75 19.35 14.70
CA ILE A 19 10.24 18.13 15.37
C ILE A 19 9.10 17.37 16.07
N SER A 20 8.24 18.07 16.82
CA SER A 20 7.12 17.42 17.53
C SER A 20 6.02 16.90 16.62
N SER A 21 5.92 17.40 15.37
CA SER A 21 5.02 16.83 14.38
C SER A 21 5.49 15.48 13.83
N ILE A 22 6.78 15.15 13.92
CA ILE A 22 7.34 13.90 13.37
C ILE A 22 6.67 12.66 14.01
N PRO A 23 6.66 12.47 15.35
CA PRO A 23 6.03 11.29 15.95
C PRO A 23 4.54 11.16 15.65
N THR A 24 3.81 12.29 15.51
CA THR A 24 2.36 12.24 15.23
C THR A 24 2.02 11.62 13.88
N ARG A 25 2.96 11.66 12.93
CA ARG A 25 2.80 11.06 11.61
C ARG A 25 3.08 9.56 11.61
N TYR A 26 3.89 9.08 12.55
CA TYR A 26 4.17 7.65 12.73
C TYR A 26 3.14 6.94 13.59
N LEU A 27 2.45 7.68 14.44
CA LEU A 27 1.51 7.15 15.42
C LEU A 27 0.12 7.79 15.24
N PRO A 28 -0.46 7.78 14.04
CA PRO A 28 -1.73 8.47 13.75
C PRO A 28 -2.91 7.89 14.53
N GLU A 29 -2.83 6.63 14.97
CA GLU A 29 -3.86 6.01 15.82
C GLU A 29 -3.85 6.59 17.24
N PHE A 30 -2.71 7.12 17.68
CA PHE A 30 -2.52 7.67 19.03
C PHE A 30 -2.58 9.21 19.05
N PHE A 31 -2.09 9.87 18.01
CA PHE A 31 -1.95 11.31 17.98
C PHE A 31 -2.66 11.90 16.76
N SER A 32 -3.53 12.89 17.01
CA SER A 32 -3.86 13.85 15.97
C SER A 32 -2.59 14.61 15.55
N TRP A 33 -2.46 14.97 14.27
CA TRP A 33 -1.26 15.60 13.71
C TRP A 33 -0.83 16.91 14.41
N TYR A 34 -1.76 17.57 15.12
CA TYR A 34 -1.52 18.82 15.86
C TYR A 34 -1.30 18.63 17.38
N PHE A 35 -1.46 17.40 17.92
CA PHE A 35 -1.49 17.19 19.37
C PHE A 35 -0.14 17.49 20.06
N LEU A 36 0.95 16.85 19.63
CA LEU A 36 2.29 17.13 20.18
C LEU A 36 2.78 18.56 19.90
N PRO A 37 2.55 19.14 18.71
CA PRO A 37 2.77 20.58 18.49
C PRO A 37 2.07 21.46 19.52
N LEU A 38 0.81 21.17 19.85
CA LEU A 38 0.06 21.91 20.87
C LEU A 38 0.69 21.75 22.27
N VAL A 39 1.12 20.54 22.64
CA VAL A 39 1.85 20.28 23.90
C VAL A 39 3.13 21.12 23.98
N VAL A 40 3.90 21.19 22.88
CA VAL A 40 5.09 22.03 22.81
C VAL A 40 4.71 23.50 22.98
N ILE A 41 3.72 24.01 22.26
CA ILE A 41 3.26 25.40 22.38
C ILE A 41 2.88 25.74 23.83
N LEU A 42 2.07 24.89 24.47
CA LEU A 42 1.66 25.06 25.86
C LEU A 42 2.85 25.03 26.83
N SER A 43 3.81 24.14 26.62
CA SER A 43 5.04 24.06 27.44
C SER A 43 5.90 25.32 27.32
N VAL A 44 6.00 25.89 26.11
CA VAL A 44 6.76 27.12 25.84
C VAL A 44 6.11 28.30 26.56
N PHE A 45 4.79 28.47 26.43
CA PHE A 45 4.07 29.53 27.14
C PHE A 45 4.17 29.38 28.66
N SER A 46 4.05 28.15 29.17
CA SER A 46 4.22 27.85 30.59
C SER A 46 5.64 28.21 31.07
N ALA A 47 6.68 27.86 30.30
CA ALA A 47 8.06 28.22 30.63
C ALA A 47 8.26 29.74 30.66
N VAL A 48 7.68 30.48 29.70
CA VAL A 48 7.74 31.95 29.67
C VAL A 48 7.00 32.55 30.87
N ALA A 49 5.86 32.00 31.29
CA ALA A 49 5.11 32.48 32.44
C ALA A 49 5.89 32.30 33.76
N VAL A 50 6.55 31.15 33.93
CA VAL A 50 7.31 30.81 35.13
C VAL A 50 8.70 31.47 35.15
N ILE A 51 9.17 32.07 34.05
CA ILE A 51 10.53 32.59 33.93
C ILE A 51 10.86 33.77 34.84
N LYS A 52 9.83 34.48 35.32
CA LYS A 52 9.97 35.56 36.31
C LYS A 52 10.42 35.05 37.69
N SER A 53 10.35 33.74 37.93
CA SER A 53 10.88 33.12 39.15
C SER A 53 12.41 33.12 39.18
N GLU A 54 13.00 33.21 40.37
CA GLU A 54 14.47 33.12 40.58
C GLU A 54 14.99 31.66 40.66
N LEU A 55 14.12 30.66 40.40
CA LEU A 55 14.47 29.24 40.51
C LEU A 55 15.57 28.82 39.54
N ARG A 56 16.49 27.92 39.92
CA ARG A 56 17.53 27.38 39.01
C ARG A 56 16.94 26.36 38.01
N ILE A 57 17.64 26.10 36.89
CA ILE A 57 17.19 25.15 35.85
C ILE A 57 16.90 23.74 36.39
N PRO A 58 17.71 23.14 37.30
CA PRO A 58 17.37 21.85 37.89
C PRO A 58 16.06 21.87 38.69
N ALA A 59 15.75 22.97 39.39
CA ALA A 59 14.49 23.13 40.12
C ALA A 59 13.30 23.25 39.16
N LEU A 60 13.48 23.91 38.01
CA LEU A 60 12.46 23.95 36.95
C LEU A 60 12.22 22.58 36.31
N PHE A 61 13.27 21.75 36.16
CA PHE A 61 13.13 20.37 35.68
C PHE A 61 12.26 19.57 36.64
N ILE A 62 12.58 19.59 37.93
CA ILE A 62 11.80 18.93 38.98
C ILE A 62 10.35 19.44 38.96
N LEU A 63 10.13 20.76 38.87
CA LEU A 63 8.78 21.34 38.81
C LEU A 63 7.98 20.84 37.60
N SER A 64 8.61 20.75 36.42
CA SER A 64 7.94 20.25 35.21
C SER A 64 7.57 18.76 35.31
N VAL A 65 8.43 17.95 35.94
CA VAL A 65 8.16 16.54 36.23
C VAL A 65 7.01 16.41 37.23
N CYS A 66 7.05 17.18 38.33
CA CYS A 66 5.98 17.22 39.33
C CYS A 66 4.65 17.68 38.74
N PHE A 67 4.66 18.67 37.84
CA PHE A 67 3.46 19.12 37.14
C PHE A 67 2.86 18.01 36.28
N CYS A 68 3.67 17.33 35.45
CA CYS A 68 3.19 16.20 34.67
C CYS A 68 2.62 15.10 35.58
N ALA A 69 3.34 14.75 36.65
CA ALA A 69 2.88 13.76 37.63
C ALA A 69 1.54 14.15 38.28
N LEU A 70 1.35 15.43 38.63
CA LEU A 70 0.08 15.95 39.16
C LEU A 70 -1.05 15.83 38.14
N VAL A 71 -0.82 16.20 36.88
CA VAL A 71 -1.82 16.07 35.81
C VAL A 71 -2.23 14.62 35.62
N TYR A 72 -1.28 13.68 35.63
CA TYR A 72 -1.57 12.25 35.57
C TYR A 72 -2.38 11.75 36.77
N ALA A 73 -2.02 12.19 37.98
CA ALA A 73 -2.72 11.83 39.21
C ALA A 73 -4.17 12.35 39.18
N LEU A 74 -4.38 13.61 38.80
CA LEU A 74 -5.72 14.19 38.67
C LEU A 74 -6.57 13.46 37.63
N ALA A 75 -6.02 13.19 36.44
CA ALA A 75 -6.72 12.45 35.40
C ALA A 75 -7.11 11.03 35.86
N THR A 76 -6.21 10.36 36.60
CA THR A 76 -6.46 9.03 37.17
C THR A 76 -7.54 9.07 38.25
N ILE A 77 -7.50 10.06 39.15
CA ILE A 77 -8.53 10.27 40.17
C ILE A 77 -9.89 10.51 39.52
N ILE A 78 -9.97 11.42 38.53
CA ILE A 78 -11.20 11.70 37.79
C ILE A 78 -11.75 10.43 37.15
N ALA A 79 -10.90 9.63 36.49
CA ALA A 79 -11.31 8.39 35.85
C ALA A 79 -11.80 7.33 36.84
N TYR A 80 -11.29 7.30 38.07
CA TYR A 80 -11.75 6.36 39.11
C TYR A 80 -12.98 6.85 39.87
N VAL A 81 -13.14 8.16 40.04
CA VAL A 81 -14.28 8.74 40.78
C VAL A 81 -15.53 8.83 39.91
N ILE A 82 -15.38 9.06 38.61
CA ILE A 82 -16.52 9.26 37.69
C ILE A 82 -16.62 8.06 36.72
N PRO A 83 -17.43 7.03 37.05
CA PRO A 83 -17.46 5.75 36.34
C PRO A 83 -18.31 5.81 35.05
N ILE A 84 -18.09 6.84 34.23
CA ILE A 84 -18.79 7.08 32.96
C ILE A 84 -17.92 6.54 31.83
N THR A 85 -18.52 5.74 30.92
CA THR A 85 -17.82 5.14 29.76
C THR A 85 -17.03 6.18 28.97
N ARG A 86 -17.65 7.33 28.68
CA ARG A 86 -17.00 8.47 28.02
C ARG A 86 -15.74 8.96 28.74
N ILE A 87 -15.73 9.03 30.07
CA ILE A 87 -14.56 9.46 30.84
C ILE A 87 -13.46 8.40 30.79
N HIS A 88 -13.81 7.12 30.93
CA HIS A 88 -12.86 6.01 30.79
C HIS A 88 -12.19 6.02 29.40
N THR A 89 -12.95 6.25 28.34
CA THR A 89 -12.41 6.29 26.96
C THR A 89 -11.46 7.47 26.72
N ILE A 90 -11.76 8.64 27.30
CA ILE A 90 -10.87 9.81 27.28
C ILE A 90 -9.61 9.52 28.09
N TYR A 91 -9.76 8.90 29.27
CA TYR A 91 -8.65 8.52 30.12
C TYR A 91 -7.70 7.53 29.44
N LEU A 92 -8.22 6.53 28.72
CA LEU A 92 -7.39 5.61 27.94
C LEU A 92 -6.51 6.38 26.95
N HIS A 93 -7.12 7.27 26.15
CA HIS A 93 -6.37 8.04 25.16
C HIS A 93 -5.31 8.91 25.84
N PHE A 94 -5.68 9.57 26.94
CA PHE A 94 -4.75 10.34 27.77
C PHE A 94 -3.55 9.49 28.22
N VAL A 95 -3.77 8.33 28.86
CA VAL A 95 -2.67 7.50 29.38
C VAL A 95 -1.75 7.00 28.26
N LEU A 96 -2.31 6.62 27.11
CA LEU A 96 -1.52 6.14 25.97
C LEU A 96 -0.56 7.23 25.49
N VAL A 97 -1.01 8.47 25.34
CA VAL A 97 -0.17 9.57 24.82
C VAL A 97 0.65 10.29 25.90
N PHE A 98 0.32 10.09 27.19
CA PHE A 98 0.82 10.89 28.29
C PHE A 98 2.34 10.86 28.43
N PHE A 99 2.97 9.69 28.37
CA PHE A 99 4.42 9.57 28.59
C PHE A 99 5.22 10.30 27.51
N ILE A 100 4.87 10.07 26.24
CA ILE A 100 5.50 10.76 25.09
C ILE A 100 5.26 12.26 25.20
N SER A 101 4.03 12.67 25.53
CA SER A 101 3.66 14.08 25.66
C SER A 101 4.39 14.75 26.81
N SER A 102 4.62 14.05 27.92
CA SER A 102 5.41 14.52 29.06
C SER A 102 6.88 14.73 28.68
N ILE A 103 7.47 13.83 27.88
CA ILE A 103 8.84 14.02 27.35
C ILE A 103 8.93 15.30 26.52
N PHE A 104 8.00 15.51 25.58
CA PHE A 104 7.97 16.72 24.77
C PHE A 104 7.72 17.98 25.60
N PHE A 105 6.82 17.91 26.57
CA PHE A 105 6.52 19.01 27.48
C PHE A 105 7.76 19.39 28.32
N ILE A 106 8.37 18.43 29.02
CA ILE A 106 9.54 18.66 29.89
C ILE A 106 10.72 19.17 29.07
N LEU A 107 11.02 18.52 27.93
CA LEU A 107 12.14 18.91 27.08
C LEU A 107 11.95 20.33 26.54
N SER A 108 10.79 20.63 25.98
CA SER A 108 10.48 21.97 25.44
C SER A 108 10.44 23.03 26.54
N PHE A 109 9.90 22.72 27.72
CA PHE A 109 9.87 23.62 28.88
C PHE A 109 11.29 23.98 29.34
N ILE A 110 12.17 23.00 29.50
CA ILE A 110 13.53 23.21 30.02
C ILE A 110 14.45 23.86 29.01
N THR A 111 14.37 23.45 27.75
CA THR A 111 15.11 24.11 26.67
C THR A 111 14.68 25.57 26.53
N THR A 112 13.38 25.88 26.70
CA THR A 112 12.88 27.27 26.66
C THR A 112 13.37 28.08 27.86
N ALA A 113 13.37 27.50 29.06
CA ALA A 113 13.92 28.15 30.24
C ALA A 113 15.45 28.41 30.10
N ALA A 114 16.19 27.46 29.53
CA ALA A 114 17.61 27.59 29.26
C ALA A 114 17.90 28.64 28.19
N PHE A 115 17.14 28.66 27.09
CA PHE A 115 17.24 29.63 26.01
C PHE A 115 17.11 31.07 26.53
N ILE A 116 16.13 31.32 27.41
CA ILE A 116 15.88 32.66 27.94
C ILE A 116 16.95 33.07 28.98
N ARG A 117 17.49 32.14 29.78
CA ARG A 117 18.39 32.46 30.91
C ARG A 117 19.88 32.33 30.60
N LYS A 118 20.27 31.57 29.57
CA LYS A 118 21.67 31.24 29.28
C LYS A 118 21.97 31.51 27.81
N THR A 119 22.67 32.61 27.55
CA THR A 119 23.08 33.01 26.18
C THR A 119 23.93 31.95 25.47
N ARG A 120 24.72 31.16 26.22
CA ARG A 120 25.48 30.03 25.65
C ARG A 120 24.59 28.91 25.11
N TRP A 121 23.42 28.68 25.71
CA TRP A 121 22.47 27.65 25.25
C TRP A 121 21.88 28.00 23.88
N CYS A 122 21.69 29.28 23.60
CA CYS A 122 21.18 29.76 22.32
C CYS A 122 22.04 29.31 21.11
N ASN A 123 23.34 29.10 21.33
CA ASN A 123 24.26 28.62 20.28
C ASN A 123 24.34 27.08 20.21
N LEU A 124 24.03 26.38 21.31
CA LEU A 124 24.11 24.91 21.39
C LEU A 124 22.80 24.22 21.02
N GLU A 125 21.66 24.84 21.30
CA GLU A 125 20.33 24.28 21.05
C GLU A 125 20.09 23.89 19.58
N PRO A 126 20.46 24.71 18.58
CA PRO A 126 20.42 24.32 17.17
C PRO A 126 21.12 22.99 16.87
N MET A 127 22.31 22.74 17.43
CA MET A 127 23.02 21.48 17.26
C MET A 127 22.24 20.30 17.86
N VAL A 128 21.68 20.49 19.06
CA VAL A 128 20.86 19.47 19.72
C VAL A 128 19.60 19.15 18.91
N LEU A 129 18.92 20.16 18.37
CA LEU A 129 17.73 19.97 17.54
C LEU A 129 18.06 19.27 16.22
N ILE A 130 19.20 19.56 15.59
CA ILE A 130 19.68 18.84 14.40
C ILE A 130 19.93 17.37 14.73
N ILE A 131 20.58 17.07 15.87
CA ILE A 131 20.83 15.68 16.30
C ILE A 131 19.51 14.95 16.54
N ILE A 132 18.56 15.56 17.26
CA ILE A 132 17.23 14.97 17.50
C ILE A 132 16.51 14.73 16.17
N PHE A 133 16.55 15.69 15.25
CA PHE A 133 16.00 15.54 13.91
C PHE A 133 16.62 14.34 13.19
N CYS A 134 17.97 14.24 13.16
CA CYS A 134 18.66 13.10 12.54
C CYS A 134 18.29 11.77 13.18
N LEU A 135 18.12 11.72 14.50
CA LEU A 135 17.71 10.50 15.22
C LEU A 135 16.31 10.01 14.81
N PHE A 136 15.38 10.92 14.48
CA PHE A 136 14.07 10.54 13.95
C PHE A 136 14.14 9.92 12.54
N PHE A 137 15.19 10.19 11.78
CA PHE A 137 15.43 9.65 10.44
C PHE A 137 16.56 8.60 10.41
N TRP A 138 17.06 8.18 11.58
CA TRP A 138 18.14 7.22 11.68
C TRP A 138 17.65 5.80 11.30
N PRO A 139 18.46 5.01 10.56
CA PRO A 139 18.08 3.67 10.15
C PRO A 139 17.79 2.78 11.36
N GLN A 140 16.67 2.09 11.35
CA GLN A 140 16.49 0.91 12.20
C GLN A 140 16.12 -0.25 11.29
N ASP A 141 16.83 -1.38 11.44
CA ASP A 141 16.86 -2.50 10.48
C ASP A 141 15.46 -3.05 10.08
N ASN A 142 14.43 -2.80 10.88
CA ASN A 142 13.05 -3.27 10.66
C ASN A 142 12.00 -2.16 10.48
N PHE A 143 12.38 -0.88 10.40
CA PHE A 143 11.43 0.24 10.32
C PHE A 143 11.50 0.96 8.96
N SER A 144 10.50 0.74 8.10
CA SER A 144 10.30 1.56 6.91
C SER A 144 9.55 2.85 7.27
N LEU A 145 10.29 3.91 7.60
CA LEU A 145 9.71 5.20 7.94
C LEU A 145 9.38 6.02 6.67
N ILE A 146 8.29 5.68 5.98
CA ILE A 146 7.74 6.55 4.92
C ILE A 146 6.91 7.66 5.57
N LEU A 147 7.61 8.66 6.11
CA LEU A 147 7.04 9.81 6.83
C LEU A 147 6.26 10.77 5.91
N PHE A 148 6.61 10.74 4.62
CA PHE A 148 5.99 11.52 3.57
C PHE A 148 5.75 10.58 2.39
N SER A 149 4.53 10.56 1.87
CA SER A 149 4.20 9.83 0.64
C SER A 149 4.90 10.38 -0.60
N HIS A 150 5.45 11.59 -0.51
CA HIS A 150 6.08 12.26 -1.64
C HIS A 150 7.42 12.91 -1.24
N PRO A 151 8.52 12.69 -1.98
CA PRO A 151 9.85 13.19 -1.62
C PRO A 151 9.93 14.71 -1.60
N VAL A 152 9.16 15.41 -2.45
CA VAL A 152 9.07 16.89 -2.39
C VAL A 152 8.53 17.37 -1.05
N ARG A 153 7.54 16.68 -0.45
CA ARG A 153 7.01 17.06 0.87
C ARG A 153 8.05 16.81 1.96
N ALA A 154 8.83 15.73 1.86
CA ALA A 154 9.97 15.47 2.74
C ALA A 154 11.04 16.56 2.59
N GLY A 155 11.41 16.90 1.35
CA GLY A 155 12.38 17.95 1.04
C GLY A 155 11.94 19.32 1.54
N LEU A 156 10.66 19.70 1.35
CA LEU A 156 10.08 20.93 1.89
C LEU A 156 10.06 20.94 3.42
N PHE A 157 9.82 19.79 4.06
CA PHE A 157 9.84 19.67 5.52
C PHE A 157 11.26 19.81 6.08
N VAL A 158 12.24 19.13 5.48
CA VAL A 158 13.67 19.28 5.83
C VAL A 158 14.11 20.72 5.59
N LEU A 159 13.73 21.32 4.45
CA LEU A 159 14.02 22.71 4.13
C LEU A 159 13.42 23.66 5.16
N ALA A 160 12.14 23.49 5.51
CA ALA A 160 11.48 24.30 6.54
C ALA A 160 12.19 24.15 7.90
N PHE A 161 12.65 22.95 8.25
CA PHE A 161 13.43 22.71 9.46
C PHE A 161 14.78 23.42 9.42
N VAL A 162 15.54 23.28 8.32
CA VAL A 162 16.84 23.94 8.11
C VAL A 162 16.69 25.47 8.15
N VAL A 163 15.67 26.03 7.49
CA VAL A 163 15.35 27.46 7.52
C VAL A 163 15.02 27.91 8.95
N SER A 164 14.27 27.10 9.70
CA SER A 164 13.92 27.42 11.10
C SER A 164 15.13 27.39 12.02
N ILE A 165 16.00 26.39 11.90
CA ILE A 165 17.24 26.33 12.70
C ILE A 165 18.18 27.47 12.32
N THR A 166 18.37 27.74 11.03
CA THR A 166 19.22 28.82 10.55
C THR A 166 18.70 30.19 10.96
N GLY A 167 17.39 30.42 10.85
CA GLY A 167 16.74 31.64 11.33
C GLY A 167 16.90 31.82 12.84
N SER A 168 16.77 30.74 13.64
CA SER A 168 16.96 30.83 15.10
C SER A 168 18.35 31.35 15.49
N LEU A 169 19.38 31.00 14.71
CA LEU A 169 20.79 31.39 14.88
C LEU A 169 21.12 32.78 14.34
N LEU A 170 20.59 33.14 13.17
CA LEU A 170 20.89 34.44 12.55
C LEU A 170 20.32 35.60 13.37
N PHE A 171 19.17 35.39 14.01
CA PHE A 171 18.49 36.42 14.80
C PHE A 171 18.80 36.34 16.32
N THR A 172 19.69 35.44 16.75
CA THR A 172 20.05 35.31 18.17
C THR A 172 20.74 36.56 18.70
N ARG A 173 20.36 36.98 19.91
CA ARG A 173 20.69 38.28 20.50
C ARG A 173 22.14 38.31 21.01
N ASN A 174 23.11 38.63 20.16
CA ASN A 174 24.36 39.30 20.56
C ASN A 174 25.10 39.92 19.37
N GLN A 175 25.25 41.24 19.34
CA GLN A 175 25.91 42.00 18.27
C GLN A 175 27.44 41.79 18.19
N ASN A 176 28.05 40.98 19.06
CA ASN A 176 29.51 40.85 19.16
C ASN A 176 30.08 39.44 18.89
N ASN A 177 29.30 38.47 18.40
CA ASN A 177 29.86 37.17 18.02
C ASN A 177 29.28 36.66 16.70
N LYS A 178 30.19 36.40 15.75
CA LYS A 178 29.98 36.07 14.33
C LYS A 178 28.95 34.94 14.13
N PRO A 179 27.65 35.23 13.87
CA PRO A 179 26.66 34.20 13.58
C PRO A 179 27.03 33.38 12.33
N PHE A 180 27.81 33.99 11.43
CA PHE A 180 28.36 33.36 10.23
C PHE A 180 29.38 32.24 10.53
N ALA A 181 30.21 32.39 11.56
CA ALA A 181 31.19 31.35 11.93
C ALA A 181 30.50 30.10 12.49
N THR A 182 29.45 30.29 13.28
CA THR A 182 28.61 29.20 13.80
C THR A 182 27.82 28.51 12.68
N PHE A 183 27.33 29.27 11.69
CA PHE A 183 26.70 28.72 10.49
C PHE A 183 27.66 27.85 9.67
N ILE A 184 28.91 28.29 9.47
CA ILE A 184 29.95 27.48 8.82
C ILE A 184 30.25 26.19 9.60
N LEU A 185 30.31 26.26 10.93
CA LEU A 185 30.46 25.08 11.81
C LEU A 185 29.30 24.07 11.71
N LEU A 186 28.11 24.51 11.28
CA LEU A 186 26.92 23.67 11.11
C LEU A 186 26.79 23.10 9.69
N CYS A 187 27.47 23.65 8.69
CA CYS A 187 27.46 23.11 7.33
C CYS A 187 27.86 21.63 7.26
N PRO A 188 28.92 21.17 7.95
CA PRO A 188 29.25 19.75 8.04
C PRO A 188 28.14 18.91 8.69
N LEU A 189 27.41 19.46 9.68
CA LEU A 189 26.29 18.78 10.33
C LEU A 189 25.05 18.71 9.43
N TYR A 190 24.79 19.73 8.60
CA TYR A 190 23.73 19.67 7.59
C TYR A 190 24.09 18.70 6.45
N ILE A 191 25.35 18.69 6.02
CA ILE A 191 25.87 17.73 5.03
C ILE A 191 25.82 16.32 5.61
N LEU A 192 26.22 16.11 6.87
CA LEU A 192 26.12 14.83 7.55
C LEU A 192 24.67 14.41 7.74
N ALA A 193 23.76 15.31 8.13
CA ALA A 193 22.33 15.03 8.20
C ALA A 193 21.77 14.63 6.84
N GLY A 194 22.20 15.31 5.77
CA GLY A 194 21.90 14.96 4.39
C GLY A 194 22.45 13.58 4.02
N ILE A 195 23.74 13.30 4.26
CA ILE A 195 24.40 12.02 3.95
C ILE A 195 23.80 10.88 4.77
N VAL A 196 23.53 11.07 6.06
CA VAL A 196 22.85 10.07 6.89
C VAL A 196 21.46 9.83 6.33
N PHE A 197 20.67 10.87 6.05
CA PHE A 197 19.35 10.70 5.44
C PHE A 197 19.41 9.95 4.09
N LEU A 198 20.31 10.36 3.19
CA LEU A 198 20.51 9.79 1.86
C LEU A 198 21.08 8.36 1.90
N GLY A 199 22.10 8.14 2.73
CA GLY A 199 22.85 6.90 2.87
C GLY A 199 22.08 5.83 3.64
N THR A 200 21.31 6.22 4.65
CA THR A 200 20.34 5.38 5.35
C THR A 200 19.27 4.87 4.40
N TYR A 201 18.71 5.78 3.60
CA TYR A 201 17.71 5.43 2.61
C TYR A 201 18.27 4.39 1.61
N ASN A 202 19.50 4.56 1.16
CA ASN A 202 20.15 3.66 0.20
C ASN A 202 20.61 2.33 0.82
N THR A 203 21.17 2.32 2.04
CA THR A 203 21.71 1.07 2.66
C THR A 203 20.61 0.16 3.21
N LEU A 204 19.56 0.72 3.83
CA LEU A 204 18.39 -0.06 4.28
C LEU A 204 17.59 -0.64 3.12
N SER A 205 17.63 0.00 1.96
CA SER A 205 16.98 -0.52 0.77
C SER A 205 17.80 -1.62 0.11
N ILE A 206 19.14 -1.52 0.09
CA ILE A 206 20.02 -2.58 -0.46
C ILE A 206 19.93 -3.87 0.38
N SER A 207 19.95 -3.77 1.71
CA SER A 207 19.86 -4.96 2.60
C SER A 207 18.49 -5.64 2.60
N SER A 208 17.44 -4.94 2.14
CA SER A 208 16.07 -5.44 2.04
C SER A 208 15.66 -5.87 0.63
N THR A 209 16.48 -5.64 -0.41
CA THR A 209 16.11 -5.92 -1.81
C THR A 209 17.12 -6.73 -2.61
N GLY A 210 18.17 -7.28 -1.97
CA GLY A 210 19.23 -8.04 -2.62
C GLY A 210 18.76 -8.82 -3.85
N GLY A 211 19.29 -8.49 -5.03
CA GLY A 211 18.78 -9.02 -6.30
C GLY A 211 19.11 -8.10 -7.49
N LEU A 212 18.50 -8.39 -8.65
CA LEU A 212 18.66 -7.69 -9.94
C LEU A 212 18.36 -6.18 -9.89
N LEU A 213 17.59 -5.73 -8.89
CA LEU A 213 17.18 -4.35 -8.70
C LEU A 213 18.05 -3.65 -7.64
N GLN A 214 18.54 -2.46 -7.96
CA GLN A 214 19.25 -1.58 -7.04
C GLN A 214 18.37 -0.38 -6.66
N PRO A 215 18.27 -0.05 -5.36
CA PRO A 215 17.57 1.15 -4.93
C PRO A 215 18.43 2.41 -5.07
N THR A 216 17.78 3.50 -5.44
CA THR A 216 18.25 4.88 -5.39
C THR A 216 17.42 5.66 -4.38
N LEU A 217 17.80 6.90 -4.05
CA LEU A 217 17.15 7.77 -3.06
C LEU A 217 15.61 7.90 -3.18
N PHE A 218 15.06 7.56 -4.34
CA PHE A 218 13.63 7.67 -4.58
C PHE A 218 12.97 6.35 -5.05
N ARG A 219 13.71 5.40 -5.68
CA ARG A 219 13.14 4.35 -6.56
C ARG A 219 14.08 3.15 -6.79
N PHE A 220 13.54 2.04 -7.28
CA PHE A 220 14.33 0.89 -7.79
C PHE A 220 14.61 1.03 -9.30
N ASP A 221 15.78 0.54 -9.77
CA ASP A 221 16.05 0.24 -11.19
C ASP A 221 16.99 -0.97 -11.33
N PHE A 222 17.08 -1.58 -12.51
CA PHE A 222 18.07 -2.64 -12.79
C PHE A 222 19.48 -2.07 -12.82
N SER A 223 20.43 -2.88 -12.35
CA SER A 223 21.84 -2.54 -12.49
C SER A 223 22.26 -2.58 -13.98
N PRO A 224 23.10 -1.64 -14.46
CA PRO A 224 23.66 -1.69 -15.82
C PRO A 224 24.66 -2.86 -16.00
N PHE A 225 24.97 -3.59 -14.93
CA PHE A 225 25.76 -4.81 -14.95
C PHE A 225 25.22 -5.82 -13.93
N LEU A 226 25.36 -7.10 -14.19
CA LEU A 226 24.94 -8.18 -13.31
C LEU A 226 26.13 -9.03 -12.88
N THR A 227 26.17 -9.36 -11.59
CA THR A 227 27.15 -10.26 -10.99
C THR A 227 26.44 -11.41 -10.28
N LEU A 228 27.14 -12.54 -10.14
CA LEU A 228 26.64 -13.69 -9.40
C LEU A 228 26.89 -13.51 -7.90
N GLN A 229 25.80 -13.35 -7.13
CA GLN A 229 25.81 -13.21 -5.67
C GLN A 229 25.58 -14.56 -4.97
N ASP A 230 26.09 -14.71 -3.76
CA ASP A 230 25.98 -15.91 -2.90
C ASP A 230 24.62 -16.04 -2.18
N GLU A 231 23.93 -14.92 -1.96
CA GLU A 231 22.55 -14.85 -1.45
C GLU A 231 21.82 -13.61 -2.00
N ILE A 232 20.50 -13.74 -2.23
CA ILE A 232 19.62 -12.63 -2.60
C ILE A 232 18.32 -12.66 -1.77
N LYS A 233 17.64 -11.50 -1.64
CA LYS A 233 16.36 -11.35 -0.94
C LYS A 233 15.31 -10.72 -1.84
N LEU A 234 14.25 -11.46 -2.13
CA LEU A 234 13.14 -10.95 -2.92
C LEU A 234 12.26 -9.98 -2.13
N ASN A 235 11.76 -8.95 -2.80
CA ASN A 235 10.80 -7.99 -2.28
C ASN A 235 9.56 -7.95 -3.19
N ASP A 236 8.36 -7.89 -2.62
CA ASP A 236 7.06 -7.95 -3.32
C ASP A 236 6.47 -6.57 -3.68
N LYS A 237 7.23 -5.48 -3.47
CA LYS A 237 6.79 -4.12 -3.81
C LYS A 237 6.34 -4.02 -5.26
N LEU A 238 5.17 -3.41 -5.46
CA LEU A 238 4.65 -3.10 -6.79
C LEU A 238 5.55 -2.06 -7.47
N VAL A 239 6.11 -2.43 -8.61
CA VAL A 239 7.02 -1.62 -9.43
C VAL A 239 6.22 -0.77 -10.41
N CYS A 240 5.35 -1.41 -11.17
CA CYS A 240 4.47 -0.76 -12.12
C CYS A 240 3.21 -1.60 -12.36
N ILE A 241 2.22 -1.01 -13.02
CA ILE A 241 1.08 -1.71 -13.57
C ILE A 241 1.20 -1.66 -15.08
N VAL A 242 1.08 -2.81 -15.74
CA VAL A 242 1.16 -2.91 -17.19
C VAL A 242 -0.18 -3.36 -17.73
N ASN A 243 -0.75 -2.61 -18.66
CA ASN A 243 -1.91 -3.03 -19.43
C ASN A 243 -1.46 -3.56 -20.79
N THR A 244 -1.75 -4.82 -21.09
CA THR A 244 -1.35 -5.50 -22.33
C THR A 244 -2.29 -6.67 -22.61
N PRO A 245 -2.62 -6.99 -23.87
CA PRO A 245 -3.42 -8.19 -24.20
C PRO A 245 -2.69 -9.50 -23.85
N ASN A 246 -3.47 -10.56 -23.57
CA ASN A 246 -3.00 -11.86 -23.07
C ASN A 246 -2.57 -12.87 -24.17
N GLU A 247 -2.20 -12.42 -25.38
CA GLU A 247 -2.02 -13.31 -26.56
C GLU A 247 -0.55 -13.49 -27.03
N HIS A 248 0.44 -13.45 -26.13
CA HIS A 248 1.86 -13.40 -26.50
C HIS A 248 2.73 -14.48 -25.82
N SER A 249 3.79 -14.92 -26.49
CA SER A 249 4.43 -16.22 -26.27
C SER A 249 5.18 -16.41 -24.95
N GLU A 250 5.66 -15.35 -24.30
CA GLU A 250 6.52 -15.49 -23.11
C GLU A 250 6.26 -14.50 -21.98
N ASN A 251 5.38 -13.49 -22.15
CA ASN A 251 5.06 -12.52 -21.10
C ASN A 251 6.27 -11.81 -20.46
N LEU A 252 7.39 -11.68 -21.19
CA LEU A 252 8.60 -11.01 -20.74
C LEU A 252 8.62 -9.54 -21.16
N LEU A 253 8.86 -8.68 -20.17
CA LEU A 253 9.02 -7.23 -20.32
C LEU A 253 10.47 -6.85 -20.15
N ARG A 254 11.16 -6.51 -21.25
CA ARG A 254 12.57 -6.14 -21.25
C ARG A 254 12.77 -4.72 -20.75
N ARG A 255 13.67 -4.57 -19.78
CA ARG A 255 14.21 -3.28 -19.35
C ARG A 255 15.45 -2.90 -20.16
N VAL A 256 16.37 -3.87 -20.32
CA VAL A 256 17.67 -3.69 -20.97
C VAL A 256 18.23 -5.06 -21.36
N TYR A 257 19.04 -5.12 -22.41
CA TYR A 257 19.89 -6.28 -22.70
C TYR A 257 21.36 -5.99 -22.37
N LEU A 258 22.07 -6.99 -21.84
CA LEU A 258 23.46 -6.95 -21.43
C LEU A 258 24.30 -7.72 -22.45
N SER A 259 24.85 -6.99 -23.42
CA SER A 259 25.57 -7.57 -24.55
C SER A 259 26.99 -7.98 -24.19
N GLY A 260 27.65 -7.24 -23.28
CA GLY A 260 29.04 -7.46 -22.89
C GLY A 260 29.20 -8.53 -21.83
N TRP A 261 30.35 -9.22 -21.83
CA TRP A 261 30.72 -10.23 -20.83
C TRP A 261 32.15 -10.00 -20.36
N ASN A 262 32.36 -10.10 -19.04
CA ASN A 262 33.66 -10.17 -18.40
C ASN A 262 33.58 -11.13 -17.21
N SER A 263 34.54 -12.03 -17.04
CA SER A 263 34.53 -13.03 -15.95
C SER A 263 34.56 -12.43 -14.54
N GLU A 264 35.13 -11.22 -14.37
CA GLU A 264 35.18 -10.52 -13.08
C GLU A 264 33.93 -9.66 -12.82
N GLN A 265 33.38 -9.02 -13.85
CA GLN A 265 32.26 -8.07 -13.73
C GLN A 265 30.89 -8.69 -14.05
N GLY A 266 30.87 -9.89 -14.65
CA GLY A 266 29.69 -10.54 -15.20
C GLY A 266 29.22 -9.93 -16.53
N PHE A 267 27.91 -10.02 -16.80
CA PHE A 267 27.31 -9.41 -17.99
C PHE A 267 27.00 -7.93 -17.75
N PHE A 268 27.28 -7.06 -18.73
CA PHE A 268 27.07 -5.62 -18.61
C PHE A 268 26.58 -4.97 -19.90
N GLN A 269 25.96 -3.80 -19.76
CA GLN A 269 25.51 -2.99 -20.88
C GLN A 269 26.70 -2.29 -21.54
N THR A 270 26.81 -2.41 -22.86
CA THR A 270 27.81 -1.71 -23.67
C THR A 270 27.32 -1.54 -25.11
N SER A 271 27.93 -0.62 -25.86
CA SER A 271 27.62 -0.42 -27.27
C SER A 271 28.16 -1.59 -28.11
N VAL A 272 27.40 -2.00 -29.12
CA VAL A 272 27.75 -3.15 -29.97
C VAL A 272 28.13 -2.65 -31.35
N PRO A 273 29.29 -3.06 -31.90
CA PRO A 273 29.69 -2.69 -33.25
C PRO A 273 28.60 -3.03 -34.26
N GLY A 274 28.23 -2.08 -35.13
CA GLY A 274 27.23 -2.29 -36.19
C GLY A 274 25.76 -2.26 -35.74
N GLU A 275 25.46 -2.13 -34.45
CA GLU A 275 24.10 -1.93 -33.93
C GLU A 275 23.92 -0.52 -33.36
N LYS A 276 22.67 -0.01 -33.37
CA LYS A 276 22.32 1.21 -32.65
C LYS A 276 22.18 0.90 -31.17
N ASP A 277 22.60 1.83 -30.32
CA ASP A 277 22.39 1.71 -28.88
C ASP A 277 20.90 1.53 -28.56
N GLN A 278 20.60 0.60 -27.67
CA GLN A 278 19.24 0.44 -27.14
C GLN A 278 18.75 1.69 -26.45
N ILE A 279 17.48 1.95 -26.62
CA ILE A 279 16.78 2.95 -25.83
C ILE A 279 16.39 2.36 -24.48
N THR A 280 17.02 2.86 -23.43
CA THR A 280 16.72 2.47 -22.05
C THR A 280 15.84 3.49 -21.34
N THR A 281 15.51 4.62 -22.00
CA THR A 281 14.72 5.70 -21.41
C THR A 281 13.50 6.07 -22.22
N VAL A 282 12.42 6.46 -21.54
CA VAL A 282 11.19 6.96 -22.13
C VAL A 282 11.50 8.31 -22.79
N PRO A 283 11.29 8.44 -24.12
CA PRO A 283 11.44 9.71 -24.81
C PRO A 283 10.50 10.78 -24.25
N LYS A 284 10.91 12.05 -24.34
CA LYS A 284 10.08 13.20 -23.95
C LYS A 284 8.89 13.47 -24.88
N THR A 285 8.87 12.87 -26.05
CA THR A 285 7.83 13.05 -27.05
C THR A 285 7.54 11.73 -27.72
N THR A 286 6.37 11.60 -28.34
CA THR A 286 6.08 10.41 -29.15
C THR A 286 7.17 10.20 -30.19
N THR A 287 7.86 9.06 -30.11
CA THR A 287 9.04 8.76 -30.92
C THR A 287 8.85 7.41 -31.58
N ASN A 288 8.99 7.38 -32.91
CA ASN A 288 9.06 6.15 -33.68
C ASN A 288 10.52 5.66 -33.67
N LEU A 289 10.69 4.38 -33.38
CA LEU A 289 11.99 3.73 -33.31
C LEU A 289 12.23 2.95 -34.61
N SER A 290 13.49 2.91 -35.04
CA SER A 290 13.89 2.17 -36.23
C SER A 290 13.75 0.67 -35.96
N PHE A 291 12.94 -0.01 -36.76
CA PHE A 291 12.76 -1.46 -36.68
C PHE A 291 12.90 -2.08 -38.07
N ILE A 292 13.63 -3.18 -38.15
CA ILE A 292 13.73 -3.99 -39.36
C ILE A 292 12.64 -5.05 -39.26
N PRO A 293 11.64 -5.07 -40.17
CA PRO A 293 10.59 -6.08 -40.17
C PRO A 293 11.16 -7.50 -40.11
N ARG A 294 10.60 -8.32 -39.23
CA ARG A 294 10.94 -9.75 -39.07
C ARG A 294 9.68 -10.59 -39.22
N LEU A 295 9.86 -11.85 -39.61
CA LEU A 295 8.75 -12.78 -39.76
C LEU A 295 8.10 -13.08 -38.40
N LEU A 296 6.80 -13.38 -38.43
CA LEU A 296 6.01 -13.88 -37.29
C LEU A 296 5.97 -12.96 -36.06
N ARG A 297 6.06 -11.65 -36.29
CA ARG A 297 5.88 -10.64 -35.24
C ARG A 297 4.52 -9.97 -35.37
N LYS A 298 3.91 -9.74 -34.22
CA LYS A 298 2.65 -9.00 -34.09
C LYS A 298 2.89 -7.71 -33.35
N GLU A 299 2.09 -6.72 -33.69
CA GLU A 299 2.08 -5.46 -33.00
C GLU A 299 1.33 -5.59 -31.67
N VAL A 300 1.97 -5.20 -30.57
CA VAL A 300 1.44 -5.30 -29.20
C VAL A 300 1.52 -3.95 -28.53
N SER A 301 0.38 -3.45 -28.05
CA SER A 301 0.34 -2.22 -27.27
C SER A 301 0.43 -2.53 -25.78
N GLN A 302 1.40 -1.90 -25.11
CA GLN A 302 1.54 -1.93 -23.66
C GLN A 302 1.35 -0.52 -23.11
N LYS A 303 0.57 -0.35 -22.05
CA LYS A 303 0.53 0.89 -21.26
C LYS A 303 1.16 0.61 -19.91
N VAL A 304 2.23 1.32 -19.59
CA VAL A 304 3.01 1.13 -18.37
C VAL A 304 2.73 2.30 -17.44
N PHE A 305 2.29 2.00 -16.21
CA PHE A 305 2.02 2.96 -15.13
C PHE A 305 3.02 2.73 -14.00
N ILE A 306 3.97 3.64 -13.84
CA ILE A 306 5.11 3.46 -12.94
C ILE A 306 4.73 3.86 -11.50
N VAL A 307 4.99 2.97 -10.54
CA VAL A 307 4.72 3.16 -9.11
C VAL A 307 6.04 3.35 -8.37
N ASN A 308 6.84 2.31 -8.18
CA ASN A 308 8.08 2.35 -7.40
C ASN A 308 9.36 2.16 -8.25
N PHE A 309 9.32 2.55 -9.53
CA PHE A 309 10.44 2.42 -10.48
C PHE A 309 10.89 3.79 -11.03
N ASP A 310 12.10 3.90 -11.59
CA ASP A 310 12.56 5.12 -12.30
C ASP A 310 11.56 5.51 -13.42
N PRO A 311 10.99 6.74 -13.43
CA PRO A 311 9.90 7.08 -14.34
C PRO A 311 10.39 7.28 -15.78
N LYS A 312 11.70 7.46 -15.95
CA LYS A 312 12.34 7.56 -17.24
C LYS A 312 12.69 6.18 -17.77
N SER A 313 12.62 5.11 -16.98
CA SER A 313 13.02 3.80 -17.45
C SER A 313 12.00 3.20 -18.42
N LEU A 314 12.48 2.85 -19.61
CA LEU A 314 11.67 2.16 -20.61
C LEU A 314 11.68 0.67 -20.33
N ILE A 315 10.49 0.10 -20.26
CA ILE A 315 10.18 -1.32 -20.16
C ILE A 315 9.25 -1.62 -21.32
N ALA A 316 9.60 -2.61 -22.13
CA ALA A 316 8.80 -3.01 -23.29
C ALA A 316 8.98 -4.49 -23.59
N MET A 317 7.96 -5.11 -24.17
CA MET A 317 8.11 -6.42 -24.79
C MET A 317 9.02 -6.29 -26.02
N ASP A 318 9.97 -7.21 -26.14
CA ASP A 318 10.71 -7.43 -27.38
C ASP A 318 11.15 -6.12 -28.09
N TYR A 319 10.83 -5.90 -29.36
CA TYR A 319 11.23 -4.68 -30.07
C TYR A 319 10.21 -3.53 -29.96
N PRO A 320 10.48 -2.47 -29.19
CA PRO A 320 9.65 -1.27 -29.21
C PRO A 320 9.80 -0.55 -30.57
N VAL A 321 8.67 -0.20 -31.19
CA VAL A 321 8.60 0.51 -32.48
C VAL A 321 8.07 1.93 -32.34
N GLN A 322 7.28 2.20 -31.30
CA GLN A 322 6.81 3.54 -30.98
C GLN A 322 6.65 3.69 -29.46
N VAL A 323 7.16 4.78 -28.90
CA VAL A 323 6.95 5.12 -27.48
C VAL A 323 6.24 6.46 -27.38
N THR A 324 5.14 6.51 -26.64
CA THR A 324 4.33 7.70 -26.39
C THR A 324 4.28 7.99 -24.89
N PRO A 325 4.96 9.03 -24.38
CA PRO A 325 4.84 9.43 -22.99
C PRO A 325 3.45 10.00 -22.68
N TYR A 326 2.97 9.75 -21.46
CA TYR A 326 1.72 10.30 -20.93
C TYR A 326 1.99 11.31 -19.82
N SER A 327 1.19 12.38 -19.79
CA SER A 327 1.10 13.26 -18.64
C SER A 327 0.15 12.69 -17.59
N MET A 328 0.62 12.63 -16.35
CA MET A 328 -0.19 12.16 -15.21
C MET A 328 -1.22 13.20 -14.77
N TRP A 329 -2.34 12.75 -14.22
CA TRP A 329 -3.34 13.63 -13.60
C TRP A 329 -2.83 14.26 -12.29
N GLN A 330 -3.52 15.30 -11.81
CA GLN A 330 -3.15 15.98 -10.57
C GLN A 330 -3.21 15.03 -9.36
N ASN A 331 -2.21 15.10 -8.49
CA ASN A 331 -2.09 14.25 -7.29
C ASN A 331 -2.04 12.75 -7.56
N SER A 332 -1.60 12.32 -8.76
CA SER A 332 -1.49 10.89 -9.05
C SER A 332 -0.53 10.16 -8.10
N SER A 333 -0.89 8.92 -7.75
CA SER A 333 -0.02 7.99 -7.05
C SER A 333 1.05 7.38 -7.96
N PHE A 334 0.90 7.51 -9.29
CA PHE A 334 1.90 7.07 -10.25
C PHE A 334 2.93 8.17 -10.50
N ASN A 335 4.15 7.70 -10.66
CA ASN A 335 5.30 8.54 -10.86
C ASN A 335 5.57 8.89 -12.33
N GLY A 336 4.90 8.21 -13.26
CA GLY A 336 5.02 8.39 -14.70
C GLY A 336 4.22 7.31 -15.43
N ALA A 337 3.84 7.57 -16.67
CA ALA A 337 3.21 6.57 -17.51
C ALA A 337 3.58 6.79 -18.98
N TYR A 338 3.52 5.71 -19.77
CA TYR A 338 3.67 5.77 -21.21
C TYR A 338 2.95 4.61 -21.88
N GLN A 339 2.71 4.77 -23.17
CA GLN A 339 2.33 3.69 -24.06
C GLN A 339 3.55 3.32 -24.90
N VAL A 340 3.77 2.03 -25.07
CA VAL A 340 4.74 1.50 -26.02
C VAL A 340 4.05 0.52 -26.96
N LEU A 341 4.34 0.67 -28.24
CA LEU A 341 3.95 -0.25 -29.29
C LEU A 341 5.18 -1.08 -29.62
N SER A 342 5.05 -2.40 -29.59
CA SER A 342 6.17 -3.32 -29.80
C SER A 342 5.85 -4.37 -30.85
N GLN A 343 6.87 -4.86 -31.54
CA GLN A 343 6.80 -6.00 -32.46
C GLN A 343 7.28 -7.25 -31.71
N ALA A 344 6.34 -7.90 -31.03
CA ALA A 344 6.61 -9.09 -30.23
C ALA A 344 6.52 -10.35 -31.08
N ALA A 345 7.36 -11.33 -30.76
CA ALA A 345 7.26 -12.69 -31.30
C ALA A 345 5.86 -13.29 -31.02
N GLY A 346 5.24 -13.88 -32.05
CA GLY A 346 4.03 -14.71 -31.89
C GLY A 346 4.36 -16.12 -31.38
N PHE A 347 3.51 -17.11 -31.66
CA PHE A 347 3.85 -18.52 -31.42
C PHE A 347 4.85 -18.99 -32.49
N ILE A 348 6.08 -19.37 -32.11
CA ILE A 348 7.19 -19.72 -33.03
C ILE A 348 7.91 -21.08 -32.78
N PRO A 349 7.40 -22.13 -32.10
CA PRO A 349 8.27 -23.32 -31.87
C PRO A 349 8.68 -24.09 -33.13
N PHE A 350 7.74 -24.39 -34.04
CA PHE A 350 8.02 -25.27 -35.19
C PHE A 350 8.81 -24.57 -36.30
N GLU A 351 8.56 -23.28 -36.52
CA GLU A 351 9.18 -22.52 -37.62
C GLU A 351 10.66 -22.19 -37.37
N LEU A 352 11.13 -22.28 -36.12
CA LEU A 352 12.55 -22.10 -35.79
C LEU A 352 13.38 -23.37 -36.04
N TYR A 353 12.74 -24.53 -36.17
CA TYR A 353 13.43 -25.83 -36.29
C TYR A 353 14.37 -25.88 -37.50
N ASP A 354 13.91 -25.36 -38.64
CA ASP A 354 14.68 -25.33 -39.91
C ASP A 354 15.58 -24.10 -40.05
N SER A 355 15.72 -23.28 -39.00
CA SER A 355 16.52 -22.05 -39.09
C SER A 355 18.02 -22.35 -39.19
N PRO A 356 18.74 -21.76 -40.17
CA PRO A 356 20.17 -21.98 -40.31
C PRO A 356 20.99 -21.17 -39.28
N PHE A 357 22.26 -21.54 -39.12
CA PHE A 357 23.22 -20.69 -38.42
C PHE A 357 23.33 -19.30 -39.11
N PRO A 358 23.44 -18.19 -38.35
CA PRO A 358 23.58 -16.85 -38.90
C PRO A 358 24.80 -16.70 -39.81
N GLN A 359 24.59 -16.21 -41.04
CA GLN A 359 25.65 -15.98 -42.01
C GLN A 359 26.31 -14.60 -41.82
N THR A 360 27.63 -14.59 -41.68
CA THR A 360 28.44 -13.37 -41.51
C THR A 360 28.24 -12.40 -42.68
N GLY A 361 27.96 -11.13 -42.38
CA GLY A 361 27.78 -10.05 -43.37
C GLY A 361 26.40 -10.03 -44.04
N LYS A 362 25.64 -11.13 -43.97
CA LYS A 362 24.27 -11.22 -44.51
C LYS A 362 23.22 -11.01 -43.42
N ASP A 363 23.30 -11.77 -42.33
CA ASP A 363 22.30 -11.73 -41.25
C ASP A 363 22.72 -10.80 -40.10
N LEU A 364 24.02 -10.77 -39.79
CA LEU A 364 24.67 -9.86 -38.85
C LEU A 364 26.00 -9.37 -39.41
N PRO A 365 26.41 -8.10 -39.18
CA PRO A 365 27.77 -7.65 -39.49
C PRO A 365 28.83 -8.52 -38.79
N ALA A 366 30.00 -8.66 -39.41
CA ALA A 366 31.06 -9.54 -38.89
C ALA A 366 31.49 -9.20 -37.46
N ASP A 367 31.69 -7.92 -37.17
CA ASP A 367 32.07 -7.44 -35.84
C ASP A 367 30.96 -7.70 -34.80
N THR A 368 29.68 -7.54 -35.19
CA THR A 368 28.52 -7.82 -34.34
C THR A 368 28.42 -9.31 -33.99
N LEU A 369 28.58 -10.18 -35.00
CA LEU A 369 28.56 -11.63 -34.79
C LEU A 369 29.72 -12.08 -33.90
N SER A 370 30.93 -11.54 -34.14
CA SER A 370 32.10 -11.82 -33.29
C SER A 370 31.86 -11.35 -31.85
N PHE A 371 31.24 -10.19 -31.65
CA PHE A 371 30.94 -9.66 -30.33
C PHE A 371 29.97 -10.56 -29.55
N TYR A 372 28.87 -10.98 -30.18
CA TYR A 372 27.85 -11.81 -29.53
C TYR A 372 28.22 -13.29 -29.38
N THR A 373 29.35 -13.71 -29.93
CA THR A 373 29.91 -15.07 -29.78
C THR A 373 31.18 -15.10 -28.92
N GLN A 374 31.65 -13.94 -28.45
CA GLN A 374 32.87 -13.82 -27.66
C GLN A 374 32.72 -14.44 -26.26
N ILE A 375 33.74 -15.20 -25.85
CA ILE A 375 33.90 -15.80 -24.51
C ILE A 375 35.37 -15.76 -24.09
N ASP A 376 35.65 -15.54 -22.80
CA ASP A 376 37.01 -15.54 -22.28
C ASP A 376 37.60 -16.96 -22.17
N LYS A 377 38.93 -17.06 -22.18
CA LYS A 377 39.63 -18.35 -22.20
C LYS A 377 39.34 -19.20 -20.97
N THR A 378 39.29 -18.58 -19.78
CA THR A 378 39.03 -19.23 -18.50
C THR A 378 37.65 -19.88 -18.50
N THR A 379 36.61 -19.13 -18.85
CA THR A 379 35.23 -19.63 -18.91
C THR A 379 35.06 -20.69 -20.00
N LYS A 380 35.68 -20.50 -21.17
CA LYS A 380 35.66 -21.50 -22.24
C LYS A 380 36.30 -22.83 -21.82
N THR A 381 37.39 -22.80 -21.04
CA THR A 381 38.15 -23.99 -20.66
C THR A 381 37.30 -25.01 -19.88
N PHE A 382 36.44 -24.56 -18.97
CA PHE A 382 35.56 -25.47 -18.22
C PHE A 382 34.20 -25.73 -18.88
N LEU A 383 33.69 -24.82 -19.72
CA LEU A 383 32.40 -25.01 -20.40
C LEU A 383 32.51 -25.87 -21.67
N ASP A 384 33.58 -25.74 -22.46
CA ASP A 384 33.71 -26.40 -23.76
C ASP A 384 33.51 -27.93 -23.70
N PRO A 385 34.10 -28.66 -22.73
CA PRO A 385 33.92 -30.11 -22.59
C PRO A 385 32.48 -30.48 -22.21
N LEU A 386 31.87 -29.75 -21.26
CA LEU A 386 30.50 -29.96 -20.84
C LEU A 386 29.54 -29.80 -22.04
N VAL A 387 29.65 -28.69 -22.76
CA VAL A 387 28.77 -28.39 -23.89
C VAL A 387 28.95 -29.39 -25.04
N LYS A 388 30.18 -29.85 -25.33
CA LYS A 388 30.42 -30.89 -26.35
C LYS A 388 29.76 -32.22 -26.00
N ASN A 389 29.77 -32.60 -24.73
CA ASN A 389 29.18 -33.86 -24.27
C ASN A 389 27.64 -33.84 -24.28
N LEU A 390 27.03 -32.66 -24.17
CA LEU A 390 25.57 -32.51 -24.14
C LEU A 390 24.94 -32.50 -25.54
N ILE A 391 25.64 -32.01 -26.56
CA ILE A 391 25.08 -31.79 -27.90
C ILE A 391 25.22 -33.06 -28.75
N PRO A 392 24.11 -33.64 -29.25
CA PRO A 392 24.18 -34.73 -30.22
C PRO A 392 24.96 -34.35 -31.49
N PRO A 393 25.74 -35.26 -32.10
CA PRO A 393 26.59 -34.94 -33.25
C PRO A 393 25.86 -34.38 -34.48
N SER A 394 24.56 -34.68 -34.64
CA SER A 394 23.73 -34.26 -35.78
C SER A 394 22.77 -33.12 -35.47
N SER A 395 22.91 -32.46 -34.30
CA SER A 395 21.96 -31.41 -33.90
C SER A 395 22.02 -30.19 -34.81
N ASN A 396 20.85 -29.73 -35.26
CA ASN A 396 20.73 -28.46 -35.98
C ASN A 396 20.86 -27.25 -35.01
N TYR A 397 20.74 -26.03 -35.55
CA TYR A 397 20.88 -24.79 -34.77
C TYR A 397 19.89 -24.73 -33.60
N TYR A 398 18.61 -24.96 -33.88
CA TYR A 398 17.54 -24.92 -32.89
C TYR A 398 17.67 -26.05 -31.86
N GLU A 399 17.94 -27.28 -32.31
CA GLU A 399 18.15 -28.43 -31.43
C GLU A 399 19.32 -28.21 -30.48
N THR A 400 20.40 -27.58 -30.94
CA THR A 400 21.53 -27.23 -30.08
C THR A 400 21.10 -26.26 -28.96
N ILE A 401 20.33 -25.23 -29.31
CA ILE A 401 19.82 -24.23 -28.34
C ILE A 401 18.89 -24.90 -27.33
N MET A 402 17.92 -25.68 -27.81
CA MET A 402 16.94 -26.35 -26.95
C MET A 402 17.57 -27.42 -26.07
N THR A 403 18.59 -28.16 -26.55
CA THR A 403 19.30 -29.15 -25.74
C THR A 403 19.97 -28.50 -24.54
N LEU A 404 20.66 -27.39 -24.75
CA LEU A 404 21.34 -26.66 -23.68
C LEU A 404 20.36 -25.95 -22.74
N ASN A 405 19.28 -25.36 -23.29
CA ASN A 405 18.21 -24.77 -22.49
C ASN A 405 17.56 -25.81 -21.58
N ASN A 406 17.18 -26.96 -22.14
CA ASN A 406 16.51 -28.04 -21.42
C ASN A 406 17.43 -28.73 -20.42
N PHE A 407 18.74 -28.81 -20.69
CA PHE A 407 19.72 -29.33 -19.71
C PHE A 407 19.69 -28.54 -18.40
N LEU A 408 19.62 -27.21 -18.48
CA LEU A 408 19.52 -26.35 -17.30
C LEU A 408 18.10 -26.34 -16.70
N HIS A 409 17.07 -26.27 -17.55
CA HIS A 409 15.68 -26.16 -17.11
C HIS A 409 15.14 -27.44 -16.45
N ASN A 410 15.42 -28.60 -17.05
CA ASN A 410 14.87 -29.92 -16.65
C ASN A 410 15.88 -30.82 -15.92
N GLY A 411 17.16 -30.42 -15.84
CA GLY A 411 18.20 -31.22 -15.21
C GLY A 411 18.17 -31.22 -13.67
N ASP A 412 19.32 -31.55 -13.08
CA ASP A 412 19.51 -31.60 -11.62
C ASP A 412 19.61 -30.22 -10.96
N TYR A 413 19.39 -29.14 -11.70
CA TYR A 413 19.49 -27.78 -11.19
C TYR A 413 18.24 -27.41 -10.39
N ARG A 414 18.40 -26.55 -9.38
CA ARG A 414 17.33 -26.11 -8.48
C ARG A 414 17.33 -24.60 -8.32
N TYR A 415 16.15 -24.00 -8.28
CA TYR A 415 15.98 -22.58 -7.99
C TYR A 415 16.21 -22.33 -6.49
N SER A 416 17.15 -21.44 -6.16
CA SER A 416 17.55 -21.12 -4.79
C SER A 416 17.95 -19.64 -4.69
N LEU A 417 17.46 -18.96 -3.63
CA LEU A 417 17.90 -17.61 -3.29
C LEU A 417 19.20 -17.61 -2.47
N LYS A 418 19.67 -18.78 -2.05
CA LYS A 418 20.87 -19.01 -1.24
C LYS A 418 21.80 -20.01 -1.91
N PRO A 419 22.32 -19.70 -3.12
CA PRO A 419 23.18 -20.62 -3.88
C PRO A 419 24.48 -21.00 -3.17
N GLY A 420 24.92 -20.20 -2.18
CA GLY A 420 26.12 -20.45 -1.39
C GLY A 420 27.38 -19.79 -1.98
N VAL A 421 28.49 -19.93 -1.27
CA VAL A 421 29.77 -19.30 -1.62
C VAL A 421 30.72 -20.30 -2.25
N SER A 422 31.21 -20.00 -3.45
CA SER A 422 32.26 -20.78 -4.10
C SER A 422 33.58 -20.71 -3.33
N LYS A 423 34.19 -21.88 -3.07
CA LYS A 423 35.53 -21.98 -2.45
C LYS A 423 36.66 -21.48 -3.37
N SER A 424 36.47 -21.56 -4.69
CA SER A 424 37.45 -21.11 -5.70
C SER A 424 37.27 -19.65 -6.11
N GLY A 425 36.19 -19.00 -5.66
CA GLY A 425 35.79 -17.67 -6.11
C GLY A 425 35.02 -17.64 -7.44
N ASN A 426 35.00 -18.75 -8.20
CA ASN A 426 34.22 -18.86 -9.43
C ASN A 426 32.81 -19.38 -9.12
N GLN A 427 31.84 -18.46 -9.04
CA GLN A 427 30.45 -18.80 -8.71
C GLN A 427 29.73 -19.55 -9.84
N LEU A 428 30.06 -19.27 -11.11
CA LEU A 428 29.42 -19.92 -12.26
C LEU A 428 29.81 -21.40 -12.34
N GLU A 429 31.09 -21.71 -12.16
CA GLU A 429 31.61 -23.08 -12.11
C GLU A 429 31.05 -23.85 -10.91
N HIS A 430 30.98 -23.20 -9.74
CA HIS A 430 30.38 -23.80 -8.55
C HIS A 430 28.91 -24.17 -8.79
N PHE A 431 28.14 -23.30 -9.41
CA PHE A 431 26.76 -23.58 -9.80
C PHE A 431 26.65 -24.77 -10.75
N LEU A 432 27.44 -24.79 -11.83
CA LEU A 432 27.32 -25.81 -12.87
C LEU A 432 27.72 -27.21 -12.41
N PHE A 433 28.76 -27.33 -11.58
CA PHE A 433 29.38 -28.62 -11.27
C PHE A 433 29.30 -29.04 -9.79
N SER A 434 28.99 -28.13 -8.86
CA SER A 434 28.99 -28.42 -7.42
C SER A 434 27.63 -28.20 -6.77
N SER A 435 27.17 -26.94 -6.63
CA SER A 435 25.95 -26.64 -5.87
C SER A 435 24.68 -27.03 -6.63
N LYS A 436 24.67 -26.83 -7.96
CA LYS A 436 23.48 -26.93 -8.83
C LYS A 436 22.28 -26.12 -8.32
N LYS A 437 22.53 -25.11 -7.48
CA LYS A 437 21.54 -24.24 -6.86
C LYS A 437 21.81 -22.81 -7.28
N GLY A 438 20.81 -22.12 -7.83
CA GLY A 438 20.96 -20.76 -8.35
C GLY A 438 19.62 -20.06 -8.55
N TYR A 439 19.64 -18.75 -8.80
CA TYR A 439 18.48 -17.98 -9.25
C TYR A 439 18.65 -17.58 -10.73
N CYS A 440 17.64 -16.96 -11.34
CA CYS A 440 17.56 -16.70 -12.78
C CYS A 440 18.86 -16.20 -13.44
N THR A 441 19.63 -15.29 -12.82
CA THR A 441 20.93 -14.81 -13.33
C THR A 441 21.95 -15.95 -13.55
N TYR A 442 22.04 -16.92 -12.63
CA TYR A 442 22.95 -18.07 -12.77
C TYR A 442 22.61 -18.91 -14.00
N PHE A 443 21.31 -19.15 -14.21
CA PHE A 443 20.80 -19.92 -15.36
C PHE A 443 21.04 -19.16 -16.68
N ALA A 444 20.66 -17.87 -16.74
CA ALA A 444 20.84 -17.04 -17.93
C ALA A 444 22.32 -16.89 -18.32
N PHE A 445 23.20 -16.67 -17.34
CA PHE A 445 24.65 -16.58 -17.59
C PHE A 445 25.19 -17.90 -18.15
N SER A 446 24.80 -19.02 -17.54
CA SER A 446 25.23 -20.36 -17.96
C SER A 446 24.80 -20.64 -19.40
N LEU A 447 23.52 -20.49 -19.73
CA LEU A 447 23.02 -20.75 -21.08
C LEU A 447 23.68 -19.83 -22.11
N CYS A 448 23.73 -18.51 -21.85
CA CYS A 448 24.30 -17.55 -22.78
C CYS A 448 25.77 -17.90 -23.11
N LEU A 449 26.58 -18.22 -22.09
CA LEU A 449 27.98 -18.58 -22.29
C LEU A 449 28.14 -19.94 -22.96
N MET A 450 27.31 -20.93 -22.61
CA MET A 450 27.29 -22.24 -23.27
C MET A 450 27.00 -22.10 -24.77
N LEU A 451 26.02 -21.27 -25.16
CA LEU A 451 25.70 -20.98 -26.56
C LEU A 451 26.88 -20.31 -27.28
N ARG A 452 27.52 -19.31 -26.65
CA ARG A 452 28.68 -18.63 -27.21
C ARG A 452 29.86 -19.58 -27.45
N THR A 453 30.04 -20.64 -26.66
CA THR A 453 31.08 -21.66 -26.95
C THR A 453 30.86 -22.39 -28.28
N ARG A 454 29.63 -22.43 -28.80
CA ARG A 454 29.26 -23.02 -30.10
C ARG A 454 29.16 -22.00 -31.23
N GLY A 455 29.60 -20.75 -31.00
CA GLY A 455 29.48 -19.68 -31.99
C GLY A 455 28.04 -19.24 -32.23
N ILE A 456 27.13 -19.52 -31.29
CA ILE A 456 25.74 -19.08 -31.36
C ILE A 456 25.66 -17.66 -30.77
N PRO A 457 25.23 -16.63 -31.54
CA PRO A 457 25.08 -15.27 -31.04
C PRO A 457 23.97 -15.18 -29.99
N ALA A 458 24.37 -14.92 -28.75
CA ALA A 458 23.48 -14.86 -27.60
C ALA A 458 23.80 -13.66 -26.69
N ARG A 459 22.78 -13.14 -26.00
CA ARG A 459 22.91 -12.06 -25.02
C ARG A 459 21.98 -12.28 -23.83
N VAL A 460 22.32 -11.69 -22.68
CA VAL A 460 21.44 -11.74 -21.50
C VAL A 460 20.47 -10.56 -21.56
N ALA A 461 19.20 -10.79 -21.31
CA ALA A 461 18.20 -9.74 -21.16
C ALA A 461 17.65 -9.75 -19.73
N VAL A 462 17.30 -8.56 -19.24
CA VAL A 462 16.79 -8.38 -17.89
C VAL A 462 15.57 -7.47 -17.92
N GLY A 463 14.67 -7.71 -16.98
CA GLY A 463 13.39 -7.02 -16.91
C GLY A 463 12.43 -7.77 -16.01
N PHE A 464 11.17 -7.87 -16.40
CA PHE A 464 10.14 -8.53 -15.58
C PHE A 464 9.43 -9.61 -16.36
N PHE A 465 9.01 -10.69 -15.69
CA PHE A 465 7.98 -11.56 -16.24
C PHE A 465 6.61 -11.08 -15.76
N LEU A 466 5.57 -11.24 -16.59
CA LEU A 466 4.19 -11.03 -16.20
C LEU A 466 3.58 -12.38 -15.81
N ASP A 467 2.92 -12.41 -14.66
CA ASP A 467 2.12 -13.57 -14.26
C ASP A 467 0.69 -13.42 -14.79
N GLU A 468 0.29 -14.30 -15.70
CA GLU A 468 -1.05 -14.35 -16.29
C GLU A 468 -2.15 -14.44 -15.23
N LYS A 469 -1.89 -15.17 -14.14
CA LYS A 469 -2.86 -15.38 -13.06
C LYS A 469 -3.04 -14.14 -12.18
N SER A 470 -2.15 -13.16 -12.34
CA SER A 470 -2.17 -11.91 -11.56
C SER A 470 -2.96 -10.77 -12.23
N ALA A 471 -3.46 -10.98 -13.45
CA ALA A 471 -4.17 -9.96 -14.19
C ALA A 471 -5.55 -9.64 -13.62
N LYS A 472 -5.97 -8.38 -13.75
CA LYS A 472 -7.38 -7.96 -13.67
C LYS A 472 -7.69 -7.03 -14.82
N LEU A 473 -8.66 -7.38 -15.66
CA LEU A 473 -9.05 -6.56 -16.83
C LEU A 473 -7.87 -6.24 -17.78
N ASP A 474 -6.97 -7.20 -18.01
CA ASP A 474 -5.70 -7.03 -18.76
C ASP A 474 -4.69 -6.06 -18.11
N TYR A 475 -4.85 -5.70 -16.84
CA TYR A 475 -3.84 -5.00 -16.07
C TYR A 475 -3.08 -5.98 -15.20
N TYR A 476 -1.76 -5.96 -15.30
CA TYR A 476 -0.84 -6.87 -14.61
C TYR A 476 -0.07 -6.07 -13.55
N PRO A 477 -0.10 -6.49 -12.27
CA PRO A 477 0.78 -5.94 -11.26
C PRO A 477 2.20 -6.47 -11.47
N VAL A 478 3.13 -5.59 -11.83
CA VAL A 478 4.56 -5.94 -11.92
C VAL A 478 5.23 -5.65 -10.60
N ARG A 479 5.83 -6.65 -9.97
CA ARG A 479 6.47 -6.54 -8.65
C ARG A 479 7.97 -6.72 -8.73
N ALA A 480 8.69 -6.27 -7.70
CA ALA A 480 10.14 -6.33 -7.65
C ALA A 480 10.66 -7.79 -7.64
N ASN A 481 9.93 -8.74 -7.05
CA ASN A 481 10.23 -10.17 -7.07
C ASN A 481 9.90 -10.86 -8.40
N MET A 482 9.29 -10.14 -9.35
CA MET A 482 9.12 -10.59 -10.73
C MET A 482 10.29 -10.15 -11.63
N ALA A 483 11.30 -9.49 -11.05
CA ALA A 483 12.53 -9.19 -11.76
C ALA A 483 13.20 -10.49 -12.23
N HIS A 484 13.53 -10.55 -13.52
CA HIS A 484 13.97 -11.77 -14.18
C HIS A 484 15.13 -11.52 -15.12
N ALA A 485 15.92 -12.56 -15.36
CA ALA A 485 17.00 -12.58 -16.33
C ALA A 485 16.83 -13.82 -17.23
N TRP A 486 16.89 -13.61 -18.54
CA TRP A 486 16.74 -14.66 -19.56
C TRP A 486 17.78 -14.47 -20.67
N VAL A 487 17.81 -15.38 -21.65
CA VAL A 487 18.73 -15.32 -22.78
C VAL A 487 17.97 -14.97 -24.05
N GLU A 488 18.53 -14.09 -24.87
CA GLU A 488 18.07 -13.84 -26.23
C GLU A 488 19.06 -14.41 -27.24
N VAL A 489 18.56 -15.18 -28.19
CA VAL A 489 19.35 -15.82 -29.25
C VAL A 489 18.91 -15.29 -30.59
N PHE A 490 19.87 -14.99 -31.47
CA PHE A 490 19.55 -14.44 -32.79
C PHE A 490 19.23 -15.54 -33.80
N PHE A 491 18.09 -15.43 -34.47
CA PHE A 491 17.65 -16.29 -35.57
C PHE A 491 17.54 -15.49 -36.88
N PRO A 492 18.10 -15.98 -38.00
CA PRO A 492 17.91 -15.36 -39.32
C PRO A 492 16.42 -15.17 -39.63
N ASN A 493 16.05 -14.05 -40.25
CA ASN A 493 14.66 -13.62 -40.55
C ASN A 493 13.73 -13.34 -39.35
N TYR A 494 13.96 -13.92 -38.18
CA TYR A 494 13.11 -13.77 -36.98
C TYR A 494 13.65 -12.76 -35.97
N GLY A 495 14.96 -12.52 -35.95
CA GLY A 495 15.64 -11.60 -35.03
C GLY A 495 16.00 -12.26 -33.70
N TRP A 496 16.08 -11.47 -32.63
CA TRP A 496 16.32 -11.94 -31.26
C TRP A 496 15.07 -12.64 -30.71
N ILE A 497 15.22 -13.87 -30.26
CA ILE A 497 14.18 -14.72 -29.67
C ILE A 497 14.60 -15.06 -28.24
N SER A 498 13.67 -14.93 -27.29
CA SER A 498 13.90 -15.23 -25.88
C SER A 498 13.91 -16.73 -25.62
N PHE A 499 14.74 -17.16 -24.67
CA PHE A 499 14.81 -18.50 -24.11
C PHE A 499 15.07 -18.39 -22.61
N ASP A 500 14.25 -19.06 -21.80
CA ASP A 500 14.40 -19.08 -20.35
C ASP A 500 14.94 -20.44 -19.85
N PRO A 501 16.22 -20.52 -19.44
CA PRO A 501 16.81 -21.73 -18.87
C PRO A 501 16.42 -21.98 -17.41
N THR A 502 15.70 -21.06 -16.76
CA THR A 502 15.44 -21.10 -15.32
C THR A 502 14.50 -22.25 -14.96
N THR A 503 14.92 -23.15 -14.07
CA THR A 503 14.10 -24.29 -13.64
C THR A 503 12.91 -23.85 -12.77
N ASN A 504 11.80 -24.60 -12.86
CA ASN A 504 10.63 -24.45 -11.99
C ASN A 504 10.75 -25.25 -10.68
N VAL A 505 11.83 -26.00 -10.47
CA VAL A 505 12.03 -26.85 -9.28
C VAL A 505 12.82 -26.09 -8.20
N ILE A 506 12.18 -25.79 -7.07
CA ILE A 506 12.78 -25.10 -5.92
C ILE A 506 13.74 -26.04 -5.16
N ALA A 507 14.82 -25.50 -4.61
CA ALA A 507 15.74 -26.26 -3.77
C ALA A 507 15.08 -26.76 -2.48
N GLU A 508 15.46 -27.97 -2.03
CA GLU A 508 14.96 -28.56 -0.79
C GLU A 508 15.20 -27.64 0.42
N GLY A 509 14.19 -27.49 1.27
CA GLY A 509 14.23 -26.65 2.46
C GLY A 509 14.02 -25.15 2.20
N GLU A 510 13.82 -24.72 0.94
CA GLU A 510 13.45 -23.35 0.61
C GLU A 510 11.97 -23.23 0.25
N THR A 511 11.30 -22.20 0.79
CA THR A 511 9.98 -21.75 0.35
C THR A 511 10.13 -20.36 -0.23
N ILE A 512 9.87 -20.21 -1.53
CA ILE A 512 10.04 -18.94 -2.22
C ILE A 512 8.66 -18.35 -2.47
N PRO A 513 8.32 -17.22 -1.82
CA PRO A 513 7.02 -16.59 -2.00
C PRO A 513 7.01 -15.83 -3.33
N PHE A 514 6.79 -16.55 -4.43
CA PHE A 514 6.29 -15.93 -5.64
C PHE A 514 4.84 -15.53 -5.36
N SER A 515 4.61 -14.24 -5.08
CA SER A 515 3.26 -13.71 -4.90
C SER A 515 2.59 -13.68 -6.28
N ASN A 516 1.95 -14.81 -6.60
CA ASN A 516 1.27 -15.05 -7.88
C ASN A 516 -0.20 -14.59 -7.86
N THR A 517 -0.57 -13.75 -6.91
CA THR A 517 -1.95 -13.33 -6.72
C THR A 517 -2.12 -11.91 -7.23
N ALA A 518 -3.09 -11.73 -8.15
CA ALA A 518 -3.72 -10.46 -8.49
C ALA A 518 -4.27 -9.73 -7.24
N GLU A 519 -4.33 -10.43 -6.12
CA GLU A 519 -4.78 -9.97 -4.82
C GLU A 519 -3.66 -9.17 -4.16
N GLY A 520 -3.82 -7.85 -4.20
CA GLY A 520 -2.99 -6.90 -3.50
C GLY A 520 -3.71 -5.57 -3.48
N ASP A 521 -4.04 -5.08 -2.30
CA ASP A 521 -4.87 -3.89 -2.11
C ASP A 521 -4.23 -2.64 -2.70
N GLU A 522 -2.90 -2.57 -2.70
CA GLU A 522 -2.17 -1.53 -3.42
C GLU A 522 -2.47 -1.57 -4.93
N PHE A 523 -2.47 -2.76 -5.54
CA PHE A 523 -2.80 -2.93 -6.94
C PHE A 523 -4.28 -2.57 -7.22
N ILE A 524 -5.22 -3.07 -6.41
CA ILE A 524 -6.65 -2.73 -6.56
C ILE A 524 -6.91 -1.23 -6.35
N SER A 525 -6.28 -0.62 -5.36
CA SER A 525 -6.37 0.83 -5.11
C SER A 525 -5.86 1.63 -6.30
N LEU A 526 -4.72 1.24 -6.88
CA LEU A 526 -4.13 1.92 -8.03
C LEU A 526 -4.94 1.68 -9.32
N LEU A 527 -5.51 0.48 -9.49
CA LEU A 527 -6.45 0.21 -10.58
C LEU A 527 -7.69 1.09 -10.48
N ASN A 528 -8.27 1.24 -9.28
CA ASN A 528 -9.35 2.19 -9.06
C ASN A 528 -8.92 3.57 -9.56
N GLU A 529 -7.76 4.10 -9.10
CA GLU A 529 -7.25 5.41 -9.52
C GLU A 529 -7.12 5.55 -11.06
N ILE A 530 -6.60 4.52 -11.74
CA ILE A 530 -6.52 4.49 -13.22
C ILE A 530 -7.92 4.62 -13.83
N PHE A 531 -8.89 3.82 -13.37
CA PHE A 531 -10.25 3.85 -13.90
C PHE A 531 -11.02 5.13 -13.54
N GLU A 532 -10.70 5.80 -12.44
CA GLU A 532 -11.27 7.11 -12.10
C GLU A 532 -10.73 8.23 -12.99
N ASN A 533 -9.47 8.15 -13.41
CA ASN A 533 -8.77 9.24 -14.09
C ASN A 533 -8.49 8.95 -15.57
N LYS A 534 -9.06 7.88 -16.14
CA LYS A 534 -8.76 7.41 -17.51
C LYS A 534 -8.95 8.50 -18.58
N GLU A 535 -9.94 9.37 -18.41
CA GLU A 535 -10.21 10.48 -19.35
C GLU A 535 -9.20 11.64 -19.24
N SER A 536 -8.46 11.71 -18.13
CA SER A 536 -7.44 12.74 -17.89
C SER A 536 -6.06 12.35 -18.46
N LEU A 537 -5.89 11.12 -18.96
CA LEU A 537 -4.66 10.68 -19.63
C LEU A 537 -4.50 11.38 -20.97
N THR A 538 -3.60 12.35 -21.04
CA THR A 538 -3.28 13.08 -22.28
C THR A 538 -1.93 12.65 -22.84
N LYS A 539 -1.88 12.47 -24.17
CA LYS A 539 -0.63 12.25 -24.92
C LYS A 539 0.13 13.57 -24.99
N GLU A 540 1.40 13.58 -24.61
CA GLU A 540 2.26 14.75 -24.86
C GLU A 540 2.46 14.90 -26.38
N LEU A 541 1.67 15.78 -27.01
CA LEU A 541 1.80 16.15 -28.42
C LEU A 541 2.93 17.16 -28.60
N VAL A 542 3.73 16.93 -29.65
CA VAL A 542 4.89 17.72 -30.09
C VAL A 542 4.58 19.22 -30.01
N SER A 543 5.28 19.92 -29.11
CA SER A 543 5.52 21.35 -29.25
C SER A 543 6.95 21.54 -29.72
N THR A 544 7.08 22.07 -30.94
CA THR A 544 8.35 22.45 -31.56
C THR A 544 9.09 23.45 -30.68
N ASN A 545 10.35 23.14 -30.40
CA ASN A 545 11.43 24.01 -29.92
C ASN A 545 11.06 25.03 -28.83
N ASN A 546 11.42 24.73 -27.59
CA ASN A 546 12.47 25.49 -26.89
C ASN A 546 13.05 24.69 -25.73
N MET A 547 14.37 24.67 -25.69
CA MET A 547 15.21 23.88 -24.79
C MET A 547 15.48 24.65 -23.50
N HIS A 548 15.40 23.93 -22.36
CA HIS A 548 15.81 24.29 -21.00
C HIS A 548 15.03 25.45 -20.33
N GLU A 549 14.59 25.36 -19.07
CA GLU A 549 15.39 25.03 -17.88
C GLU A 549 14.48 24.83 -16.64
N SER A 550 15.06 24.24 -15.59
CA SER A 550 14.51 24.04 -14.25
C SER A 550 13.64 25.18 -13.69
N THR A 551 12.62 24.79 -12.91
CA THR A 551 11.77 25.60 -12.00
C THR A 551 12.28 27.02 -11.73
N ASN A 552 11.86 27.98 -12.56
CA ASN A 552 12.16 29.39 -12.38
C ASN A 552 10.87 30.20 -12.24
N MET A 553 10.84 31.13 -11.30
CA MET A 553 9.78 32.13 -11.10
C MET A 553 9.40 32.88 -12.40
N SER A 554 10.29 32.87 -13.40
CA SER A 554 10.02 33.40 -14.74
C SER A 554 8.91 32.64 -15.48
N PHE A 555 8.68 31.34 -15.22
CA PHE A 555 7.60 30.58 -15.88
C PHE A 555 6.22 31.03 -15.43
N ILE A 556 6.05 31.36 -14.15
CA ILE A 556 4.81 31.95 -13.62
C ILE A 556 4.62 33.35 -14.23
N PHE A 557 5.69 34.15 -14.32
CA PHE A 557 5.65 35.45 -14.99
C PHE A 557 5.35 35.33 -16.49
N HIS A 558 5.85 34.29 -17.16
CA HIS A 558 5.63 34.04 -18.58
C HIS A 558 4.23 33.50 -18.85
N GLN A 559 3.65 32.71 -17.94
CA GLN A 559 2.24 32.31 -17.96
C GLN A 559 1.32 33.52 -17.80
N ILE A 560 1.61 34.41 -16.85
CA ILE A 560 0.88 35.67 -16.66
C ILE A 560 1.06 36.57 -17.89
N PHE A 561 2.29 36.73 -18.40
CA PHE A 561 2.58 37.52 -19.59
C PHE A 561 1.88 36.96 -20.85
N ASN A 562 1.87 35.64 -21.04
CA ASN A 562 1.17 34.99 -22.15
C ASN A 562 -0.36 35.06 -22.00
N LEU A 563 -0.88 35.07 -20.78
CA LEU A 563 -2.29 35.36 -20.52
C LEU A 563 -2.62 36.81 -20.95
N PHE A 564 -1.75 37.79 -20.62
CA PHE A 564 -1.88 39.17 -21.09
C PHE A 564 -1.76 39.29 -22.63
N VAL A 565 -0.79 38.61 -23.26
CA VAL A 565 -0.58 38.63 -24.72
C VAL A 565 -1.71 37.92 -25.48
N ARG A 566 -2.45 36.98 -24.87
CA ARG A 566 -3.64 36.35 -25.48
C ARG A 566 -4.90 37.20 -25.29
N ILE A 567 -5.03 37.90 -24.17
CA ILE A 567 -6.20 38.73 -23.85
C ILE A 567 -6.18 40.06 -24.60
N ILE A 568 -5.01 40.70 -24.77
CA ILE A 568 -4.88 42.00 -25.44
C ILE A 568 -5.36 42.00 -26.91
N PRO A 569 -5.00 41.02 -27.76
CA PRO A 569 -5.53 40.92 -29.12
C PRO A 569 -7.04 40.67 -29.14
N CYS A 570 -7.58 39.88 -28.21
CA CYS A 570 -9.02 39.64 -28.11
C CYS A 570 -9.78 40.92 -27.72
N LEU A 571 -9.26 41.69 -26.77
CA LEU A 571 -9.76 43.03 -26.43
C LEU A 571 -9.62 44.02 -27.60
N PHE A 572 -8.51 43.95 -28.34
CA PHE A 572 -8.29 44.80 -29.51
C PHE A 572 -9.26 44.46 -30.66
N ILE A 573 -9.51 43.18 -30.92
CA ILE A 573 -10.51 42.70 -31.89
C ILE A 573 -11.91 43.10 -31.42
N LEU A 574 -12.23 42.99 -30.14
CA LEU A 574 -13.51 43.46 -29.57
C LEU A 574 -13.69 44.97 -29.75
N ILE A 575 -12.65 45.77 -29.49
CA ILE A 575 -12.63 47.21 -29.75
C ILE A 575 -12.77 47.50 -31.26
N LEU A 576 -12.13 46.73 -32.13
CA LEU A 576 -12.26 46.85 -33.59
C LEU A 576 -13.69 46.53 -34.07
N LEU A 577 -14.30 45.47 -33.52
CA LEU A 577 -15.67 45.04 -33.80
C LEU A 577 -16.71 46.05 -33.30
N LEU A 578 -16.44 46.77 -32.21
CA LEU A 578 -17.30 47.83 -31.69
C LEU A 578 -17.11 49.18 -32.41
N THR A 579 -15.89 49.50 -32.84
CA THR A 579 -15.55 50.79 -33.49
C THR A 579 -16.04 50.87 -34.94
N ILE A 580 -16.00 49.79 -35.71
CA ILE A 580 -16.46 49.77 -37.11
C ILE A 580 -17.96 50.13 -37.28
N PRO A 581 -18.91 49.54 -36.53
CA PRO A 581 -20.32 49.94 -36.60
C PRO A 581 -20.55 51.35 -36.03
N PHE A 582 -19.81 51.75 -34.98
CA PHE A 582 -19.88 53.09 -34.41
C PHE A 582 -19.46 54.18 -35.42
N LEU A 583 -18.35 53.98 -36.15
CA LEU A 583 -17.88 54.92 -37.18
C LEU A 583 -18.87 55.06 -38.36
N ARG A 584 -19.63 54.01 -38.68
CA ARG A 584 -20.68 54.04 -39.72
C ARG A 584 -21.97 54.72 -39.26
N ILE A 585 -22.32 54.61 -37.98
CA ILE A 585 -23.51 55.25 -37.40
C ILE A 585 -23.26 56.73 -37.07
N ARG A 586 -22.03 57.09 -36.70
CA ARG A 586 -21.61 58.46 -36.35
C ARG A 586 -21.95 59.50 -37.42
N GLU A 587 -21.64 59.22 -38.69
CA GLU A 587 -21.94 60.14 -39.80
C GLU A 587 -23.46 60.41 -39.91
N ARG A 588 -24.32 59.43 -39.57
CA ARG A 588 -25.78 59.58 -39.61
C ARG A 588 -26.35 60.31 -38.39
N ILE A 589 -25.80 60.07 -37.20
CA ILE A 589 -26.15 60.83 -36.00
C ILE A 589 -25.86 62.32 -36.24
N LEU A 590 -24.67 62.65 -36.77
CA LEU A 590 -24.28 64.02 -37.11
C LEU A 590 -25.19 64.64 -38.18
N ILE A 591 -25.58 63.90 -39.23
CA ILE A 591 -26.57 64.39 -40.20
C ILE A 591 -27.89 64.74 -39.50
N SER A 592 -28.34 63.96 -38.51
CA SER A 592 -29.63 64.18 -37.84
C SER A 592 -29.63 65.25 -36.74
N ARG A 593 -28.51 65.43 -36.02
CA ARG A 593 -28.43 66.24 -34.79
C ARG A 593 -27.57 67.50 -34.93
N SER A 594 -26.77 67.64 -35.99
CA SER A 594 -25.91 68.82 -36.17
C SER A 594 -26.70 70.05 -36.64
N SER A 595 -26.39 71.20 -36.05
CA SER A 595 -26.86 72.54 -36.45
C SER A 595 -26.00 73.20 -37.52
N ASN A 596 -24.86 72.60 -37.92
CA ASN A 596 -24.01 73.12 -38.99
C ASN A 596 -24.51 72.67 -40.37
N TYR A 597 -25.28 73.53 -41.04
CA TYR A 597 -25.97 73.22 -42.29
C TYR A 597 -25.03 72.80 -43.42
N ARG A 598 -23.88 73.48 -43.57
CA ARG A 598 -22.84 73.14 -44.56
C ARG A 598 -22.32 71.72 -44.34
N LEU A 599 -22.01 71.36 -43.09
CA LEU A 599 -21.53 70.02 -42.74
C LEU A 599 -22.58 68.94 -43.03
N VAL A 600 -23.85 69.20 -42.73
CA VAL A 600 -24.96 68.26 -42.98
C VAL A 600 -25.09 67.95 -44.47
N ILE A 601 -25.03 68.96 -45.33
CA ILE A 601 -25.14 68.80 -46.79
C ILE A 601 -23.98 67.94 -47.32
N LEU A 602 -22.74 68.27 -46.93
CA LEU A 602 -21.55 67.52 -47.35
C LEU A 602 -21.57 66.06 -46.88
N LEU A 603 -22.07 65.80 -45.66
CA LEU A 603 -22.23 64.43 -45.15
C LEU A 603 -23.35 63.67 -45.87
N CYS A 604 -24.49 64.30 -46.18
CA CYS A 604 -25.57 63.69 -46.97
C CYS A 604 -25.09 63.28 -48.37
N ALA A 605 -24.34 64.17 -49.03
CA ALA A 605 -23.69 63.90 -50.31
C ALA A 605 -22.71 62.72 -50.20
N LYS A 606 -21.80 62.74 -49.22
CA LYS A 606 -20.79 61.69 -48.98
C LYS A 606 -21.41 60.31 -48.70
N VAL A 607 -22.45 60.25 -47.86
CA VAL A 607 -23.12 58.99 -47.50
C VAL A 607 -23.92 58.44 -48.68
N SER A 608 -24.66 59.28 -49.39
CA SER A 608 -25.42 58.89 -50.59
C SER A 608 -24.47 58.38 -51.69
N LYS A 609 -23.37 59.09 -51.93
CA LYS A 609 -22.31 58.69 -52.88
C LYS A 609 -21.77 57.29 -52.61
N ARG A 610 -21.36 57.02 -51.36
CA ARG A 610 -20.80 55.73 -50.95
C ARG A 610 -21.80 54.60 -51.19
N ARG A 611 -23.09 54.87 -50.97
CA ARG A 611 -24.16 53.91 -51.18
C ARG A 611 -24.39 53.63 -52.66
N ILE A 612 -24.52 54.68 -53.47
CA ILE A 612 -24.72 54.56 -54.93
C ILE A 612 -23.52 53.85 -55.58
N SER A 613 -22.30 54.22 -55.19
CA SER A 613 -21.06 53.59 -55.66
C SER A 613 -21.09 52.08 -55.40
N TYR A 614 -21.61 51.68 -54.25
CA TYR A 614 -21.75 50.27 -53.88
C TYR A 614 -22.87 49.56 -54.65
N THR A 615 -24.08 50.14 -54.74
CA THR A 615 -25.24 49.51 -55.38
C THR A 615 -25.16 49.45 -56.90
N LYS A 616 -24.48 50.40 -57.54
CA LYS A 616 -24.31 50.47 -59.00
C LYS A 616 -22.91 50.03 -59.46
N HIS A 617 -22.07 49.51 -58.55
CA HIS A 617 -20.67 49.14 -58.81
C HIS A 617 -19.85 50.24 -59.50
N ILE A 618 -20.07 51.49 -59.09
CA ILE A 618 -19.31 52.65 -59.58
C ILE A 618 -18.18 52.95 -58.60
N SER A 619 -17.01 53.41 -59.10
CA SER A 619 -15.88 53.73 -58.24
C SER A 619 -16.23 54.80 -57.19
N ARG A 620 -15.82 54.56 -55.94
CA ARG A 620 -15.95 55.54 -54.84
C ARG A 620 -15.10 56.80 -55.06
N SER A 621 -14.07 56.74 -55.91
CA SER A 621 -13.20 57.87 -56.24
C SER A 621 -13.88 58.92 -57.11
N TYR A 622 -14.89 58.56 -57.89
CA TYR A 622 -15.62 59.49 -58.77
C TYR A 622 -16.19 60.66 -58.01
N ARG A 623 -16.19 61.88 -58.56
CA ARG A 623 -16.90 63.01 -57.92
C ARG A 623 -18.42 62.79 -57.97
N LEU A 624 -19.18 63.42 -57.08
CA LEU A 624 -20.63 63.21 -57.06
C LEU A 624 -21.29 63.68 -58.38
N SER A 625 -20.70 64.66 -59.09
CA SER A 625 -21.07 65.02 -60.47
C SER A 625 -20.98 63.83 -61.42
N GLN A 626 -19.84 63.14 -61.43
CA GLN A 626 -19.61 61.97 -62.30
C GLN A 626 -20.56 60.82 -61.94
N VAL A 627 -20.95 60.71 -60.66
CA VAL A 627 -21.96 59.74 -60.21
C VAL A 627 -23.37 60.15 -60.67
N ALA A 628 -23.71 61.45 -60.58
CA ALA A 628 -24.98 61.98 -61.06
C ALA A 628 -25.14 61.79 -62.58
N GLU A 629 -24.08 62.09 -63.34
CA GLU A 629 -24.03 61.96 -64.79
C GLU A 629 -24.17 60.49 -65.24
N LYS A 630 -23.41 59.57 -64.63
CA LYS A 630 -23.51 58.13 -64.93
C LYS A 630 -24.84 57.49 -64.52
N THR A 631 -25.46 57.96 -63.43
CA THR A 631 -26.72 57.37 -62.95
C THR A 631 -27.95 57.99 -63.57
N LYS A 632 -27.82 59.16 -64.22
CA LYS A 632 -28.92 60.00 -64.75
C LYS A 632 -30.05 60.22 -63.73
N ASN A 633 -29.75 60.16 -62.43
CA ASN A 633 -30.75 60.29 -61.39
C ASN A 633 -30.89 61.76 -60.96
N PRO A 634 -32.08 62.37 -61.14
CA PRO A 634 -32.29 63.79 -60.87
C PRO A 634 -32.05 64.15 -59.40
N ASP A 635 -32.38 63.25 -58.45
CA ASP A 635 -32.16 63.49 -57.02
C ASP A 635 -30.66 63.53 -56.68
N VAL A 636 -29.86 62.68 -57.33
CA VAL A 636 -28.40 62.65 -57.16
C VAL A 636 -27.76 63.90 -57.75
N ASN A 637 -28.29 64.39 -58.87
CA ASN A 637 -27.84 65.65 -59.48
C ASN A 637 -28.21 66.86 -58.61
N ALA A 638 -29.44 66.91 -58.08
CA ALA A 638 -29.87 67.94 -57.13
C ALA A 638 -29.03 67.93 -55.84
N LEU A 639 -28.69 66.76 -55.32
CA LEU A 639 -27.81 66.62 -54.16
C LEU A 639 -26.36 67.05 -54.47
N TYR A 640 -25.89 66.85 -55.70
CA TYR A 640 -24.61 67.37 -56.17
C TYR A 640 -24.58 68.89 -56.25
N ILE A 641 -25.64 69.53 -56.74
CA ILE A 641 -25.73 71.01 -56.77
C ILE A 641 -25.67 71.57 -55.34
N LEU A 642 -26.37 70.96 -54.40
CA LEU A 642 -26.28 71.34 -52.98
C LEU A 642 -24.88 71.09 -52.40
N GLU A 643 -24.19 70.03 -52.79
CA GLU A 643 -22.79 69.79 -52.41
C GLU A 643 -21.86 70.89 -52.94
N GLN A 644 -22.02 71.32 -54.20
CA GLN A 644 -21.22 72.41 -54.77
C GLN A 644 -21.50 73.75 -54.05
N LYS A 645 -22.77 74.06 -53.80
CA LYS A 645 -23.17 75.24 -53.00
C LYS A 645 -22.54 75.19 -51.61
N ALA A 646 -22.56 74.01 -50.97
CA ALA A 646 -21.93 73.82 -49.67
C ALA A 646 -20.40 73.96 -49.71
N ARG A 647 -19.72 73.67 -50.82
CA ARG A 647 -18.26 73.83 -50.95
C ARG A 647 -17.82 75.26 -51.27
N PHE A 648 -18.59 76.01 -52.04
CA PHE A 648 -18.10 77.25 -52.66
C PHE A 648 -18.89 78.53 -52.32
N ALA A 649 -20.14 78.45 -51.85
CA ALA A 649 -20.89 79.64 -51.44
C ALA A 649 -20.35 80.22 -50.11
N PRO A 650 -20.61 81.47 -49.72
CA PRO A 650 -20.18 81.97 -48.41
C PRO A 650 -20.96 81.35 -47.24
N PHE A 651 -22.28 81.12 -47.37
CA PHE A 651 -23.15 80.54 -46.33
C PHE A 651 -24.15 79.50 -46.87
N CYS A 652 -24.64 78.60 -45.99
CA CYS A 652 -25.66 77.58 -46.29
C CYS A 652 -26.84 77.71 -45.34
N THR A 653 -28.06 77.61 -45.86
CA THR A 653 -29.29 77.81 -45.06
C THR A 653 -29.82 76.50 -44.47
N ASN A 654 -30.71 76.61 -43.48
CA ASN A 654 -31.40 75.45 -42.92
C ASN A 654 -32.25 74.71 -43.99
N LEU A 655 -32.84 75.47 -44.91
CA LEU A 655 -33.60 74.90 -46.03
C LEU A 655 -32.70 74.04 -46.94
N ASP A 656 -31.48 74.50 -47.24
CA ASP A 656 -30.51 73.73 -48.03
C ASP A 656 -30.14 72.40 -47.34
N ALA A 657 -29.95 72.40 -46.01
CA ALA A 657 -29.65 71.19 -45.24
C ALA A 657 -30.86 70.25 -45.10
N SER A 658 -32.07 70.80 -44.96
CA SER A 658 -33.31 70.01 -44.94
C SER A 658 -33.55 69.32 -46.29
N ASN A 659 -33.34 70.04 -47.39
CA ASN A 659 -33.44 69.49 -48.75
C ASN A 659 -32.38 68.40 -48.99
N ALA A 660 -31.13 68.61 -48.57
CA ALA A 660 -30.09 67.58 -48.68
C ALA A 660 -30.41 66.31 -47.86
N ARG A 661 -31.01 66.44 -46.67
CA ARG A 661 -31.48 65.30 -45.86
C ARG A 661 -32.63 64.56 -46.52
N ASN A 662 -33.59 65.29 -47.10
CA ASN A 662 -34.73 64.67 -47.79
C ASN A 662 -34.29 63.96 -49.07
N LEU A 663 -33.38 64.55 -49.85
CA LEU A 663 -32.77 63.92 -51.01
C LEU A 663 -31.94 62.67 -50.62
N GLU A 664 -31.14 62.70 -49.55
CA GLU A 664 -30.46 61.48 -49.04
C GLU A 664 -31.47 60.39 -48.68
N LYS A 665 -32.57 60.74 -48.01
CA LYS A 665 -33.63 59.80 -47.65
C LYS A 665 -34.34 59.23 -48.89
N GLN A 666 -34.61 60.05 -49.90
CA GLN A 666 -35.22 59.62 -51.16
C GLN A 666 -34.29 58.70 -51.94
N ILE A 667 -33.04 59.12 -52.19
CA ILE A 667 -31.99 58.31 -52.84
C ILE A 667 -31.81 56.98 -52.13
N ARG A 668 -31.87 56.98 -50.79
CA ARG A 668 -31.83 55.75 -49.98
C ARG A 668 -33.03 54.84 -50.19
N ARG A 669 -34.23 55.40 -50.38
CA ARG A 669 -35.47 54.63 -50.60
C ARG A 669 -35.55 54.09 -52.02
N THR A 670 -35.14 54.87 -53.02
CA THR A 670 -35.15 54.49 -54.44
C THR A 670 -34.01 53.53 -54.80
N GLN A 671 -32.84 53.64 -54.17
CA GLN A 671 -31.74 52.67 -54.33
C GLN A 671 -31.76 51.55 -53.28
N ARG A 672 -32.91 50.88 -53.15
CA ARG A 672 -33.01 49.63 -52.39
C ARG A 672 -32.29 48.49 -53.14
N PRO A 673 -31.36 47.76 -52.51
CA PRO A 673 -30.72 46.62 -53.15
C PRO A 673 -31.72 45.48 -53.40
N ARG A 674 -31.82 44.99 -54.65
CA ARG A 674 -32.45 43.71 -54.98
C ARG A 674 -31.52 42.57 -54.53
N ILE A 675 -31.83 42.02 -53.35
CA ILE A 675 -31.47 40.73 -52.74
C ILE A 675 -30.16 40.05 -53.19
N ILE A 676 -29.14 40.09 -52.32
CA ILE A 676 -28.06 39.09 -52.10
C ILE A 676 -27.59 39.35 -50.64
N ASN A 677 -27.55 38.47 -49.64
CA ASN A 677 -27.76 37.02 -49.52
C ASN A 677 -28.36 36.75 -48.12
N LYS A 678 -29.52 36.08 -48.06
CA LYS A 678 -30.06 35.45 -46.83
C LYS A 678 -29.21 34.24 -46.35
N ASN A 679 -28.09 33.96 -47.02
CA ASN A 679 -27.26 32.79 -46.74
C ASN A 679 -26.10 33.04 -45.77
N LEU A 680 -25.78 34.27 -45.32
CA LEU A 680 -24.69 34.45 -44.35
C LEU A 680 -25.09 34.30 -42.87
N PHE A 681 -26.39 34.26 -42.57
CA PHE A 681 -26.91 33.90 -41.24
C PHE A 681 -27.31 32.41 -41.17
N CYS A 682 -27.59 31.77 -42.32
CA CYS A 682 -27.78 30.32 -42.41
C CYS A 682 -26.45 29.55 -42.51
N ILE A 683 -25.35 30.14 -42.99
CA ILE A 683 -24.02 29.49 -43.00
C ILE A 683 -23.37 29.48 -41.60
N PHE A 684 -23.75 30.39 -40.69
CA PHE A 684 -23.35 30.30 -39.28
C PHE A 684 -24.18 29.28 -38.47
N PHE A 685 -25.29 28.78 -39.03
CA PHE A 685 -26.14 27.75 -38.43
C PHE A 685 -26.02 26.38 -39.13
N LEU A 686 -25.43 26.33 -40.34
CA LEU A 686 -25.17 25.10 -41.10
C LEU A 686 -23.71 24.64 -41.08
N CYS A 687 -22.74 25.49 -40.69
CA CYS A 687 -21.38 25.03 -40.36
C CYS A 687 -21.28 24.28 -39.02
N SER A 688 -22.40 24.15 -38.28
CA SER A 688 -22.55 23.25 -37.13
C SER A 688 -23.11 21.87 -37.50
N ILE A 689 -23.40 21.58 -38.78
CA ILE A 689 -23.96 20.28 -39.23
C ILE A 689 -23.19 19.77 -40.46
N SER A 690 -21.86 19.89 -40.45
CA SER A 690 -21.00 19.24 -41.46
C SER A 690 -19.72 18.70 -40.83
N PHE A 691 -19.87 17.95 -39.75
CA PHE A 691 -18.95 16.85 -39.47
C PHE A 691 -19.69 15.55 -39.76
N LEU A 692 -19.27 14.91 -40.86
CA LEU A 692 -19.47 13.53 -41.26
C LEU A 692 -20.61 12.76 -40.58
N VAL A 693 -21.61 12.38 -41.39
CA VAL A 693 -22.40 11.16 -41.16
C VAL A 693 -21.43 9.97 -41.17
N LYS A 694 -20.80 9.70 -40.03
CA LYS A 694 -20.49 8.34 -39.61
C LYS A 694 -21.79 7.78 -39.06
N ALA A 695 -22.12 6.54 -39.39
CA ALA A 695 -23.25 5.83 -38.81
C ALA A 695 -23.29 6.11 -37.30
N GLN A 696 -24.36 6.76 -36.82
CA GLN A 696 -24.46 7.15 -35.43
C GLN A 696 -24.60 5.86 -34.63
N GLU A 697 -23.54 5.48 -33.91
CA GLU A 697 -23.54 4.29 -33.07
C GLU A 697 -24.62 4.47 -31.98
N THR A 698 -25.75 3.80 -32.13
CA THR A 698 -26.84 3.85 -31.15
C THR A 698 -26.38 3.29 -29.81
N PRO A 699 -27.04 3.64 -28.68
CA PRO A 699 -26.73 3.07 -27.38
C PRO A 699 -26.74 1.53 -27.41
N GLN A 700 -27.71 0.95 -28.13
CA GLN A 700 -27.83 -0.50 -28.28
C GLN A 700 -26.64 -1.13 -29.02
N ASN A 701 -26.15 -0.48 -30.08
CA ASN A 701 -24.99 -0.97 -30.82
C ASN A 701 -23.72 -0.92 -29.96
N LEU A 702 -23.55 0.14 -29.15
CA LEU A 702 -22.42 0.26 -28.22
C LEU A 702 -22.48 -0.80 -27.12
N LEU A 703 -23.66 -1.05 -26.53
CA LEU A 703 -23.86 -2.08 -25.53
C LEU A 703 -23.61 -3.48 -26.11
N SER A 704 -24.15 -3.80 -27.28
CA SER A 704 -23.91 -5.09 -27.96
C SER A 704 -22.43 -5.30 -28.32
N LYS A 705 -21.76 -4.25 -28.77
CA LYS A 705 -20.31 -4.28 -29.02
C LYS A 705 -19.52 -4.51 -27.73
N ALA A 706 -19.90 -3.83 -26.64
CA ALA A 706 -19.29 -4.04 -25.33
C ALA A 706 -19.52 -5.47 -24.83
N GLU A 707 -20.73 -6.01 -24.96
CA GLU A 707 -21.07 -7.38 -24.58
C GLU A 707 -20.29 -8.42 -25.38
N THR A 708 -20.17 -8.22 -26.69
CA THR A 708 -19.33 -9.07 -27.54
C THR A 708 -17.88 -9.06 -27.05
N ALA A 709 -17.36 -7.88 -26.70
CA ALA A 709 -16.01 -7.74 -26.14
C ALA A 709 -15.86 -8.40 -24.76
N ILE A 710 -16.86 -8.30 -23.88
CA ILE A 710 -16.87 -8.98 -22.57
C ILE A 710 -16.85 -10.51 -22.74
N ASN A 711 -17.62 -11.04 -23.70
CA ASN A 711 -17.73 -12.48 -23.93
C ASN A 711 -16.44 -13.11 -24.47
N VAL A 712 -15.61 -12.34 -25.18
CA VAL A 712 -14.27 -12.75 -25.62
C VAL A 712 -13.16 -12.24 -24.69
N GLU A 713 -13.54 -11.72 -23.52
CA GLU A 713 -12.62 -11.17 -22.49
C GLU A 713 -11.69 -10.06 -22.99
N ASN A 714 -12.12 -9.28 -23.99
CA ASN A 714 -11.40 -8.10 -24.48
C ASN A 714 -11.79 -6.86 -23.64
N TRP A 715 -11.16 -6.73 -22.48
CA TRP A 715 -11.52 -5.74 -21.48
C TRP A 715 -11.25 -4.30 -21.92
N GLU A 716 -10.19 -4.07 -22.69
CA GLU A 716 -9.90 -2.74 -23.23
C GLU A 716 -11.03 -2.23 -24.13
N ILE A 717 -11.49 -3.06 -25.07
CA ILE A 717 -12.59 -2.70 -25.98
C ILE A 717 -13.89 -2.57 -25.18
N ALA A 718 -14.19 -3.50 -24.27
CA ALA A 718 -15.41 -3.45 -23.46
C ALA A 718 -15.52 -2.14 -22.67
N ILE A 719 -14.50 -1.84 -21.85
CA ILE A 719 -14.49 -0.65 -21.00
C ILE A 719 -14.45 0.63 -21.84
N SER A 720 -13.62 0.69 -22.89
CA SER A 720 -13.57 1.89 -23.75
C SER A 720 -14.89 2.14 -24.49
N THR A 721 -15.57 1.09 -24.94
CA THR A 721 -16.88 1.18 -25.59
C THR A 721 -17.95 1.66 -24.61
N LEU A 722 -17.97 1.13 -23.38
CA LEU A 722 -18.91 1.57 -22.34
C LEU A 722 -18.65 3.00 -21.86
N SER A 723 -17.39 3.39 -21.65
CA SER A 723 -17.03 4.77 -21.30
C SER A 723 -17.42 5.74 -22.41
N LYS A 724 -17.17 5.38 -23.68
CA LYS A 724 -17.63 6.15 -24.84
C LYS A 724 -19.16 6.28 -24.84
N GLY A 725 -19.87 5.19 -24.55
CA GLY A 725 -21.32 5.19 -24.41
C GLY A 725 -21.81 6.14 -23.32
N LYS A 726 -21.19 6.11 -22.15
CA LYS A 726 -21.48 7.03 -21.03
C LYS A 726 -21.25 8.50 -21.41
N ALA A 727 -20.19 8.80 -22.17
CA ALA A 727 -19.90 10.15 -22.63
C ALA A 727 -20.89 10.64 -23.71
N LEU A 728 -21.29 9.77 -24.64
CA LEU A 728 -22.23 10.10 -25.71
C LEU A 728 -23.70 10.13 -25.23
N TYR A 729 -24.02 9.31 -24.23
CA TYR A 729 -25.37 9.10 -23.70
C TYR A 729 -25.36 9.19 -22.17
N PRO A 730 -25.07 10.37 -21.58
CA PRO A 730 -24.88 10.52 -20.14
C PRO A 730 -26.14 10.29 -19.30
N GLN A 731 -27.31 10.23 -19.94
CA GLN A 731 -28.60 9.94 -19.28
C GLN A 731 -28.99 8.46 -19.35
N ASP A 732 -28.23 7.63 -20.08
CA ASP A 732 -28.53 6.20 -20.19
C ASP A 732 -27.82 5.43 -19.06
N PRO A 733 -28.57 4.88 -18.09
CA PRO A 733 -27.99 4.28 -16.90
C PRO A 733 -27.38 2.90 -17.16
N ARG A 734 -27.64 2.29 -18.34
CA ARG A 734 -27.13 0.95 -18.69
C ARG A 734 -25.60 0.93 -18.84
N PHE A 735 -24.99 2.04 -19.26
CA PHE A 735 -23.53 2.14 -19.37
C PHE A 735 -22.82 2.08 -18.02
N PRO A 736 -23.12 2.97 -17.04
CA PRO A 736 -22.53 2.85 -15.71
C PRO A 736 -22.93 1.54 -15.02
N PHE A 737 -24.16 1.03 -15.21
CA PHE A 737 -24.54 -0.27 -14.65
C PHE A 737 -23.65 -1.42 -15.16
N THR A 738 -23.44 -1.51 -16.48
CA THR A 738 -22.60 -2.55 -17.10
C THR A 738 -21.13 -2.41 -16.67
N LEU A 739 -20.60 -1.18 -16.57
CA LEU A 739 -19.27 -0.93 -16.01
C LEU A 739 -19.16 -1.40 -14.56
N GLY A 740 -20.18 -1.11 -13.75
CA GLY A 740 -20.27 -1.57 -12.36
C GLY A 740 -20.19 -3.09 -12.25
N LYS A 741 -20.92 -3.82 -13.09
CA LYS A 741 -20.89 -5.30 -13.14
C LYS A 741 -19.52 -5.85 -13.50
N ILE A 742 -18.83 -5.26 -14.48
CA ILE A 742 -17.46 -5.65 -14.84
C ILE A 742 -16.52 -5.45 -13.64
N PHE A 743 -16.55 -4.28 -13.00
CA PHE A 743 -15.71 -3.99 -11.85
C PHE A 743 -16.01 -4.90 -10.65
N GLN A 744 -17.28 -5.20 -10.39
CA GLN A 744 -17.68 -6.07 -9.29
C GLN A 744 -17.23 -7.51 -9.50
N LYS A 745 -17.36 -8.05 -10.73
CA LYS A 745 -16.88 -9.40 -11.09
C LYS A 745 -15.38 -9.54 -10.79
N GLU A 746 -14.61 -8.47 -11.05
CA GLU A 746 -13.17 -8.40 -10.80
C GLU A 746 -12.81 -7.98 -9.35
N LYS A 747 -13.80 -7.93 -8.45
CA LYS A 747 -13.65 -7.53 -7.04
C LYS A 747 -13.10 -6.10 -6.85
N ILE A 748 -13.35 -5.20 -7.80
CA ILE A 748 -12.97 -3.78 -7.76
C ILE A 748 -14.16 -2.99 -7.17
N TYR A 749 -14.50 -3.30 -5.91
CA TYR A 749 -15.76 -2.88 -5.28
C TYR A 749 -15.93 -1.35 -5.15
N VAL A 750 -14.84 -0.59 -5.02
CA VAL A 750 -14.91 0.89 -4.93
C VAL A 750 -15.40 1.49 -6.25
N SER A 751 -14.76 1.13 -7.37
CA SER A 751 -15.20 1.56 -8.71
C SER A 751 -16.60 1.03 -9.03
N ALA A 752 -16.87 -0.24 -8.71
CA ALA A 752 -18.20 -0.83 -8.91
C ALA A 752 -19.30 -0.04 -8.18
N LYS A 753 -19.13 0.19 -6.86
CA LYS A 753 -20.05 0.98 -6.04
C LYS A 753 -20.32 2.36 -6.64
N ARG A 754 -19.27 3.04 -7.11
CA ARG A 754 -19.40 4.36 -7.74
C ARG A 754 -20.24 4.32 -9.02
N GLU A 755 -19.97 3.36 -9.91
CA GLU A 755 -20.73 3.23 -11.16
C GLU A 755 -22.19 2.81 -10.89
N PHE A 756 -22.44 1.94 -9.90
CA PHE A 756 -23.80 1.62 -9.47
C PHE A 756 -24.55 2.82 -8.88
N HIS A 757 -23.91 3.65 -8.06
CA HIS A 757 -24.52 4.92 -7.60
C HIS A 757 -24.80 5.87 -8.77
N SER A 758 -23.92 5.90 -9.78
CA SER A 758 -24.16 6.67 -11.01
C SER A 758 -25.40 6.17 -11.73
N ALA A 759 -25.55 4.85 -11.91
CA ALA A 759 -26.75 4.26 -12.50
C ALA A 759 -28.02 4.56 -11.69
N LEU A 760 -27.94 4.48 -10.35
CA LEU A 760 -29.05 4.82 -9.45
C LEU A 760 -29.49 6.29 -9.60
N SER A 761 -28.53 7.22 -9.67
CA SER A 761 -28.80 8.65 -9.84
C SER A 761 -29.46 9.00 -11.18
N LEU A 762 -29.35 8.11 -12.16
CA LEU A 762 -29.92 8.24 -13.51
C LEU A 762 -31.30 7.56 -13.65
N GLY A 763 -31.90 7.10 -12.54
CA GLY A 763 -33.28 6.59 -12.53
C GLY A 763 -33.44 5.08 -12.66
N MET A 764 -32.41 4.28 -12.34
CA MET A 764 -32.53 2.81 -12.18
C MET A 764 -33.04 2.40 -10.78
N ASP A 765 -33.87 3.22 -10.13
CA ASP A 765 -34.36 2.98 -8.77
C ASP A 765 -35.41 1.86 -8.65
N LYS A 766 -35.90 1.33 -9.79
CA LYS A 766 -36.82 0.20 -9.86
C LYS A 766 -36.14 -1.12 -10.23
N ASP A 767 -34.83 -1.11 -10.43
CA ASP A 767 -34.05 -2.29 -10.82
C ASP A 767 -33.58 -3.04 -9.56
N ALA A 768 -34.02 -4.30 -9.41
CA ALA A 768 -33.66 -5.12 -8.26
C ALA A 768 -32.17 -5.48 -8.26
N GLU A 769 -31.62 -5.86 -9.42
CA GLU A 769 -30.22 -6.28 -9.58
C GLU A 769 -29.26 -5.14 -9.17
N LEU A 770 -29.61 -3.88 -9.46
CA LEU A 770 -28.83 -2.73 -9.00
C LEU A 770 -28.72 -2.65 -7.46
N TYR A 771 -29.82 -2.87 -6.74
CA TYR A 771 -29.80 -2.83 -5.28
C TYR A 771 -29.06 -4.03 -4.68
N GLU A 772 -29.19 -5.22 -5.26
CA GLU A 772 -28.39 -6.39 -4.89
C GLU A 772 -26.89 -6.08 -5.04
N ASN A 773 -26.49 -5.52 -6.18
CA ASN A 773 -25.11 -5.18 -6.47
C ASN A 773 -24.56 -4.09 -5.55
N LEU A 774 -25.37 -3.08 -5.22
CA LEU A 774 -25.02 -2.08 -4.21
C LEU A 774 -24.88 -2.70 -2.82
N ALA A 775 -25.81 -3.55 -2.40
CA ALA A 775 -25.75 -4.25 -1.11
C ALA A 775 -24.47 -5.09 -1.01
N SER A 776 -24.16 -5.86 -2.05
CA SER A 776 -22.94 -6.66 -2.18
C SER A 776 -21.68 -5.79 -2.09
N CYS A 777 -21.57 -4.72 -2.89
CA CYS A 777 -20.40 -3.84 -2.87
C CYS A 777 -20.19 -3.18 -1.50
N HIS A 778 -21.27 -2.69 -0.86
CA HIS A 778 -21.18 -2.14 0.50
C HIS A 778 -20.75 -3.20 1.51
N GLY A 779 -21.29 -4.42 1.42
CA GLY A 779 -20.91 -5.54 2.28
C GLY A 779 -19.42 -5.89 2.17
N PHE A 780 -18.91 -6.05 0.95
CA PHE A 780 -17.48 -6.27 0.69
C PHE A 780 -16.59 -5.08 1.03
N LEU A 781 -17.13 -3.88 1.19
CA LEU A 781 -16.39 -2.73 1.72
C LEU A 781 -16.51 -2.60 3.26
N ASN A 782 -17.14 -3.57 3.93
CA ASN A 782 -17.46 -3.55 5.36
C ASN A 782 -18.35 -2.36 5.78
N GLU A 783 -19.12 -1.81 4.85
CA GLU A 783 -20.14 -0.77 5.06
C GLU A 783 -21.49 -1.43 5.38
N ASN A 784 -21.51 -2.31 6.40
CA ASN A 784 -22.62 -3.26 6.65
C ASN A 784 -24.00 -2.61 6.84
N GLU A 785 -24.07 -1.44 7.49
CA GLU A 785 -25.33 -0.69 7.66
C GLU A 785 -25.90 -0.22 6.31
N SER A 786 -25.03 0.30 5.44
CA SER A 786 -25.42 0.68 4.08
C SER A 786 -25.84 -0.56 3.29
N ALA A 787 -25.08 -1.65 3.40
CA ALA A 787 -25.41 -2.92 2.76
C ALA A 787 -26.80 -3.43 3.16
N LEU A 788 -27.10 -3.45 4.45
CA LEU A 788 -28.42 -3.87 4.97
C LEU A 788 -29.55 -2.99 4.42
N ASN A 789 -29.34 -1.67 4.36
CA ASN A 789 -30.33 -0.75 3.78
C ASN A 789 -30.60 -1.01 2.29
N TYR A 790 -29.57 -1.31 1.50
CA TYR A 790 -29.75 -1.68 0.10
C TYR A 790 -30.36 -3.08 -0.05
N GLN A 791 -30.03 -4.02 0.82
CA GLN A 791 -30.61 -5.36 0.85
C GLN A 791 -32.13 -5.30 1.10
N ARG A 792 -32.59 -4.44 2.02
CA ARG A 792 -34.03 -4.19 2.23
C ARG A 792 -34.71 -3.70 0.94
N LYS A 793 -34.08 -2.77 0.21
CA LYS A 793 -34.63 -2.25 -1.06
C LYS A 793 -34.68 -3.33 -2.14
N TYR A 794 -33.64 -4.15 -2.25
CA TYR A 794 -33.61 -5.29 -3.16
C TYR A 794 -34.76 -6.26 -2.88
N LEU A 795 -34.93 -6.69 -1.63
CA LEU A 795 -35.93 -7.67 -1.24
C LEU A 795 -37.38 -7.14 -1.27
N ASN A 796 -37.57 -5.81 -1.24
CA ASN A 796 -38.87 -5.21 -1.54
C ASN A 796 -39.28 -5.40 -3.02
N LEU A 797 -38.30 -5.48 -3.93
CA LEU A 797 -38.53 -5.71 -5.36
C LEU A 797 -38.51 -7.20 -5.73
N ALA A 798 -37.73 -8.01 -5.02
CA ALA A 798 -37.61 -9.46 -5.21
C ALA A 798 -37.93 -10.23 -3.90
N PRO A 799 -39.20 -10.20 -3.43
CA PRO A 799 -39.56 -10.77 -2.13
C PRO A 799 -39.56 -12.31 -2.09
N ASP A 800 -39.44 -12.97 -3.23
CA ASP A 800 -39.40 -14.42 -3.42
C ASP A 800 -37.96 -14.99 -3.47
N ASP A 801 -36.93 -14.15 -3.47
CA ASP A 801 -35.53 -14.59 -3.38
C ASP A 801 -35.14 -14.99 -1.94
N LEU A 802 -35.29 -16.29 -1.63
CA LEU A 802 -34.95 -16.84 -0.31
C LEU A 802 -33.45 -16.73 0.01
N PHE A 803 -32.57 -16.79 -0.99
CA PHE A 803 -31.14 -16.63 -0.76
C PHE A 803 -30.83 -15.18 -0.38
N GLY A 804 -31.45 -14.21 -1.06
CA GLY A 804 -31.40 -12.80 -0.68
C GLY A 804 -31.87 -12.54 0.75
N TRP A 805 -32.95 -13.19 1.21
CA TRP A 805 -33.38 -13.11 2.62
C TRP A 805 -32.36 -13.72 3.58
N SER A 806 -31.65 -14.78 3.19
CA SER A 806 -30.55 -15.32 4.01
C SER A 806 -29.39 -14.32 4.16
N ILE A 807 -29.04 -13.58 3.10
CA ILE A 807 -28.05 -12.50 3.14
C ILE A 807 -28.54 -11.35 4.04
N PHE A 808 -29.84 -11.03 4.01
CA PHE A 808 -30.42 -10.09 4.96
C PHE A 808 -30.22 -10.53 6.41
N GLY A 809 -30.48 -11.81 6.72
CA GLY A 809 -30.17 -12.39 8.03
C GLY A 809 -28.69 -12.26 8.43
N TRP A 810 -27.76 -12.54 7.50
CA TRP A 810 -26.33 -12.34 7.70
C TRP A 810 -25.97 -10.88 7.99
N LEU A 811 -26.55 -9.94 7.24
CA LEU A 811 -26.33 -8.52 7.45
C LEU A 811 -26.92 -8.05 8.79
N CYS A 812 -28.11 -8.52 9.17
CA CYS A 812 -28.69 -8.29 10.50
C CYS A 812 -27.77 -8.80 11.61
N TYR A 813 -27.15 -9.97 11.46
CA TYR A 813 -26.13 -10.46 12.38
C TYR A 813 -24.92 -9.50 12.43
N LYS A 814 -24.38 -9.10 11.26
CA LYS A 814 -23.20 -8.22 11.17
C LYS A 814 -23.47 -6.82 11.74
N THR A 815 -24.66 -6.27 11.54
CA THR A 815 -25.09 -4.95 12.03
C THR A 815 -25.74 -4.98 13.41
N ASN A 816 -25.87 -6.16 14.02
CA ASN A 816 -26.53 -6.34 15.30
C ASN A 816 -28.03 -5.92 15.31
N ASN A 817 -28.74 -6.11 14.21
CA ASN A 817 -30.19 -5.91 14.11
C ASN A 817 -30.92 -7.26 14.30
N LEU A 818 -30.70 -7.89 15.47
CA LEU A 818 -31.11 -9.28 15.71
C LEU A 818 -32.62 -9.48 15.70
N HIS A 819 -33.36 -8.63 16.42
CA HIS A 819 -34.82 -8.73 16.54
C HIS A 819 -35.51 -8.62 15.18
N GLU A 820 -35.18 -7.58 14.40
CA GLU A 820 -35.71 -7.40 13.05
C GLU A 820 -35.37 -8.60 12.15
N GLY A 821 -34.13 -9.09 12.22
CA GLY A 821 -33.70 -10.27 11.48
C GLY A 821 -34.54 -11.50 11.81
N ILE A 822 -34.73 -11.79 13.10
CA ILE A 822 -35.46 -12.97 13.58
C ILE A 822 -36.93 -12.90 13.16
N GLU A 823 -37.62 -11.79 13.45
CA GLU A 823 -39.03 -11.63 13.09
C GLU A 823 -39.26 -11.72 11.58
N THR A 824 -38.39 -11.07 10.81
CA THR A 824 -38.50 -11.06 9.35
C THR A 824 -38.28 -12.45 8.78
N LEU A 825 -37.23 -13.17 9.18
CA LEU A 825 -36.97 -14.52 8.68
C LEU A 825 -38.08 -15.51 9.05
N HIS A 826 -38.70 -15.39 10.23
CA HIS A 826 -39.90 -16.18 10.59
C HIS A 826 -41.07 -15.88 9.67
N SER A 827 -41.33 -14.61 9.37
CA SER A 827 -42.37 -14.20 8.42
C SER A 827 -42.14 -14.80 7.03
N ILE A 828 -40.89 -14.79 6.54
CA ILE A 828 -40.53 -15.39 5.25
C ILE A 828 -40.70 -16.91 5.26
N LEU A 829 -40.26 -17.60 6.32
CA LEU A 829 -40.47 -19.05 6.49
C LEU A 829 -41.95 -19.42 6.56
N ALA A 830 -42.77 -18.62 7.24
CA ALA A 830 -44.21 -18.83 7.31
C ALA A 830 -44.88 -18.66 5.93
N ARG A 831 -44.33 -17.81 5.07
CA ARG A 831 -44.86 -17.51 3.74
C ARG A 831 -44.45 -18.52 2.67
N TYR A 832 -43.17 -18.90 2.64
CA TYR A 832 -42.58 -19.70 1.56
C TYR A 832 -42.21 -21.14 1.96
N GLY A 833 -42.29 -21.45 3.25
CA GLY A 833 -42.01 -22.79 3.79
C GLY A 833 -40.54 -22.99 4.20
N PRO A 834 -40.19 -24.22 4.61
CA PRO A 834 -38.85 -24.57 5.08
C PRO A 834 -37.75 -24.34 4.04
N ASP A 835 -36.68 -23.64 4.43
CA ASP A 835 -35.48 -23.44 3.60
C ASP A 835 -34.22 -23.51 4.46
N GLY A 836 -33.19 -24.20 3.95
CA GLY A 836 -31.94 -24.42 4.68
C GLY A 836 -31.14 -23.13 4.95
N ASN A 837 -31.12 -22.19 4.01
CA ASN A 837 -30.37 -20.94 4.16
C ASN A 837 -31.06 -19.99 5.15
N LEU A 838 -32.39 -19.92 5.12
CA LEU A 838 -33.16 -19.15 6.10
C LEU A 838 -32.99 -19.70 7.52
N TYR A 839 -33.00 -21.03 7.68
CA TYR A 839 -32.73 -21.66 8.97
C TYR A 839 -31.32 -21.39 9.48
N VAL A 840 -30.30 -21.40 8.63
CA VAL A 840 -28.95 -20.97 9.05
C VAL A 840 -28.92 -19.49 9.43
N GLY A 841 -29.62 -18.62 8.70
CA GLY A 841 -29.78 -17.21 9.07
C GLY A 841 -30.35 -17.05 10.48
N LEU A 842 -31.44 -17.76 10.80
CA LEU A 842 -32.01 -17.80 12.15
C LEU A 842 -31.04 -18.40 13.18
N GLY A 843 -30.35 -19.48 12.85
CA GLY A 843 -29.32 -20.09 13.70
C GLY A 843 -28.25 -19.07 14.11
N ASN A 844 -27.72 -18.32 13.15
CA ASN A 844 -26.72 -17.26 13.40
C ASN A 844 -27.27 -16.16 14.30
N LEU A 845 -28.49 -15.69 14.05
CA LEU A 845 -29.12 -14.61 14.83
C LEU A 845 -29.42 -15.04 16.28
N TYR A 846 -29.95 -16.25 16.49
CA TYR A 846 -30.18 -16.80 17.82
C TYR A 846 -28.86 -17.10 18.56
N THR A 847 -27.80 -17.51 17.85
CA THR A 847 -26.47 -17.63 18.45
C THR A 847 -25.99 -16.28 18.97
N ALA A 848 -26.12 -15.21 18.18
CA ALA A 848 -25.76 -13.85 18.59
C ALA A 848 -26.62 -13.32 19.74
N GLY A 849 -27.90 -13.68 19.78
CA GLY A 849 -28.84 -13.34 20.85
C GLY A 849 -28.70 -14.19 22.12
N TYR A 850 -27.71 -15.10 22.17
CA TYR A 850 -27.48 -16.01 23.28
C TYR A 850 -28.66 -16.97 23.59
N GLU A 851 -29.43 -17.37 22.56
CA GLU A 851 -30.54 -18.31 22.66
C GLU A 851 -30.17 -19.70 22.12
N TYR A 852 -29.51 -20.52 22.96
CA TYR A 852 -28.95 -21.82 22.58
C TYR A 852 -29.95 -22.77 21.91
N ASP A 853 -31.09 -23.02 22.56
CA ASP A 853 -32.04 -24.04 22.12
C ASP A 853 -32.63 -23.71 20.73
N ASN A 854 -32.97 -22.43 20.52
CA ASN A 854 -33.46 -21.95 19.23
C ASN A 854 -32.36 -22.04 18.17
N ALA A 855 -31.13 -21.60 18.47
CA ALA A 855 -30.02 -21.68 17.53
C ALA A 855 -29.75 -23.14 17.10
N LYS A 856 -29.62 -24.07 18.06
CA LYS A 856 -29.37 -25.49 17.80
C LYS A 856 -30.49 -26.13 16.98
N LYS A 857 -31.75 -25.80 17.28
CA LYS A 857 -32.92 -26.25 16.53
C LYS A 857 -32.82 -25.87 15.05
N TYR A 858 -32.60 -24.59 14.74
CA TYR A 858 -32.58 -24.13 13.35
C TYR A 858 -31.37 -24.64 12.56
N TYR A 859 -30.17 -24.69 13.15
CA TYR A 859 -29.04 -25.35 12.47
C TYR A 859 -29.31 -26.82 12.18
N THR A 860 -29.95 -27.54 13.12
CA THR A 860 -30.30 -28.96 12.92
C THR A 860 -31.29 -29.14 11.78
N PHE A 861 -32.29 -28.25 11.66
CA PHE A 861 -33.19 -28.24 10.50
C PHE A 861 -32.45 -27.98 9.19
N ALA A 862 -31.57 -26.97 9.14
CA ALA A 862 -30.77 -26.70 7.95
C ALA A 862 -29.91 -27.90 7.52
N ILE A 863 -29.23 -28.54 8.48
CA ILE A 863 -28.40 -29.74 8.24
C ILE A 863 -29.25 -30.91 7.72
N SER A 864 -30.46 -31.10 8.25
CA SER A 864 -31.36 -32.16 7.79
C SER A 864 -31.77 -31.96 6.32
N ILE A 865 -32.17 -30.75 5.93
CA ILE A 865 -32.51 -30.39 4.55
C ILE A 865 -31.33 -30.63 3.61
N ALA A 866 -30.13 -30.19 3.99
CA ALA A 866 -28.93 -30.38 3.18
C ALA A 866 -28.58 -31.87 3.00
N ARG A 867 -28.75 -32.68 4.05
CA ARG A 867 -28.50 -34.13 4.00
C ARG A 867 -29.53 -34.85 3.12
N GLU A 868 -30.81 -34.56 3.29
CA GLU A 868 -31.90 -35.12 2.49
C GLU A 868 -31.74 -34.78 1.00
N SER A 869 -31.32 -33.54 0.72
CA SER A 869 -31.05 -33.04 -0.63
C SER A 869 -29.67 -33.42 -1.18
N LYS A 870 -28.85 -34.17 -0.43
CA LYS A 870 -27.46 -34.57 -0.78
C LYS A 870 -26.54 -33.39 -1.15
N GLN A 871 -26.78 -32.22 -0.56
CA GLN A 871 -26.01 -31.00 -0.76
C GLN A 871 -24.80 -30.96 0.19
N ASN A 872 -23.78 -31.76 -0.09
CA ASN A 872 -22.61 -31.92 0.79
C ASN A 872 -21.90 -30.60 1.14
N LEU A 873 -21.79 -29.67 0.20
CA LEU A 873 -21.16 -28.37 0.42
C LEU A 873 -21.95 -27.51 1.42
N LEU A 874 -23.28 -27.44 1.28
CA LEU A 874 -24.13 -26.70 2.20
C LEU A 874 -24.18 -27.38 3.56
N GLY A 875 -24.27 -28.72 3.60
CA GLY A 875 -24.17 -29.48 4.84
C GLY A 875 -22.88 -29.21 5.61
N SER A 876 -21.75 -29.11 4.90
CA SER A 876 -20.46 -28.72 5.47
C SER A 876 -20.49 -27.31 6.09
N ILE A 877 -21.07 -26.32 5.38
CA ILE A 877 -21.22 -24.94 5.89
C ILE A 877 -22.09 -24.90 7.14
N TYR A 878 -23.22 -25.61 7.12
CA TYR A 878 -24.19 -25.60 8.22
C TYR A 878 -23.64 -26.29 9.48
N LEU A 879 -22.91 -27.40 9.31
CA LEU A 879 -22.19 -28.06 10.40
C LEU A 879 -21.08 -27.17 10.98
N TYR A 880 -20.35 -26.45 10.13
CA TYR A 880 -19.36 -25.47 10.58
C TYR A 880 -20.01 -24.35 11.41
N ASN A 881 -21.12 -23.76 10.96
CA ASN A 881 -21.79 -22.71 11.75
C ASN A 881 -22.33 -23.26 13.09
N ARG A 882 -22.86 -24.48 13.12
CA ARG A 882 -23.28 -25.12 14.37
C ARG A 882 -22.09 -25.42 15.29
N SER A 883 -20.93 -25.77 14.76
CA SER A 883 -19.72 -25.95 15.58
C SER A 883 -19.31 -24.68 16.32
N ILE A 884 -19.48 -23.50 15.70
CA ILE A 884 -19.24 -22.20 16.35
C ILE A 884 -20.24 -21.97 17.48
N LEU A 885 -21.52 -22.29 17.26
CA LEU A 885 -22.55 -22.25 18.31
C LEU A 885 -22.13 -23.13 19.50
N GLU A 886 -21.77 -24.39 19.24
CA GLU A 886 -21.43 -25.32 20.31
C GLU A 886 -20.16 -24.88 21.07
N GLU A 887 -19.16 -24.29 20.40
CA GLU A 887 -18.00 -23.68 21.06
C GLU A 887 -18.38 -22.47 21.93
N THR A 888 -19.22 -21.59 21.39
CA THR A 888 -19.70 -20.37 22.08
C THR A 888 -20.38 -20.72 23.40
N PHE A 889 -21.13 -21.83 23.44
CA PHE A 889 -21.87 -22.31 24.61
C PHE A 889 -21.12 -23.39 25.41
N TYR A 890 -19.80 -23.52 25.22
CA TYR A 890 -18.93 -24.44 25.97
C TYR A 890 -19.26 -25.94 25.81
N ASN A 891 -19.93 -26.32 24.72
CA ASN A 891 -20.19 -27.71 24.31
C ASN A 891 -19.10 -28.20 23.36
N PHE A 892 -17.86 -28.21 23.83
CA PHE A 892 -16.69 -28.39 22.97
C PHE A 892 -16.61 -29.75 22.26
N ASP A 893 -17.11 -30.82 22.87
CA ASP A 893 -17.14 -32.15 22.24
C ASP A 893 -18.07 -32.16 21.02
N ASP A 894 -19.24 -31.53 21.12
CA ASP A 894 -20.18 -31.36 20.01
C ASP A 894 -19.59 -30.43 18.95
N ALA A 895 -18.90 -29.34 19.35
CA ALA A 895 -18.19 -28.46 18.43
C ALA A 895 -17.12 -29.21 17.61
N TYR A 896 -16.33 -30.07 18.25
CA TYR A 896 -15.31 -30.88 17.58
C TYR A 896 -15.93 -31.90 16.64
N LYS A 897 -16.98 -32.60 17.09
CA LYS A 897 -17.73 -33.56 16.28
C LYS A 897 -18.34 -32.93 15.03
N ASP A 898 -18.93 -31.75 15.17
CA ASP A 898 -19.50 -31.00 14.05
C ASP A 898 -18.42 -30.49 13.09
N THR A 899 -17.27 -30.06 13.61
CA THR A 899 -16.11 -29.66 12.81
C THR A 899 -15.60 -30.82 11.95
N VAL A 900 -15.41 -31.99 12.55
CA VAL A 900 -14.99 -33.21 11.82
C VAL A 900 -16.04 -33.61 10.79
N SER A 901 -17.32 -33.57 11.16
CA SER A 901 -18.43 -33.88 10.24
C SER A 901 -18.50 -32.90 9.07
N SER A 902 -18.24 -31.61 9.32
CA SER A 902 -18.17 -30.56 8.30
C SER A 902 -17.06 -30.85 7.29
N LEU A 903 -15.86 -31.20 7.75
CA LEU A 903 -14.72 -31.54 6.91
C LEU A 903 -14.93 -32.84 6.11
N ASN A 904 -15.61 -33.82 6.71
CA ASN A 904 -15.98 -35.06 6.01
C ASN A 904 -17.03 -34.81 4.93
N ALA A 905 -17.96 -33.87 5.13
CA ALA A 905 -18.93 -33.49 4.12
C ALA A 905 -18.28 -32.73 2.94
N ALA A 906 -17.42 -31.75 3.24
CA ALA A 906 -16.60 -31.08 2.25
C ALA A 906 -15.34 -30.48 2.89
N SER A 907 -14.17 -30.75 2.30
CA SER A 907 -12.90 -30.18 2.77
C SER A 907 -12.82 -28.69 2.42
N ARG A 908 -13.05 -27.82 3.42
CA ARG A 908 -13.03 -26.36 3.30
C ARG A 908 -12.06 -25.72 4.28
N SER A 909 -11.50 -24.56 3.91
CA SER A 909 -10.64 -23.77 4.80
C SER A 909 -11.32 -23.47 6.15
N SER A 910 -12.59 -23.05 6.14
CA SER A 910 -13.34 -22.72 7.37
C SER A 910 -13.40 -23.87 8.38
N GLY A 911 -13.58 -25.11 7.92
CA GLY A 911 -13.57 -26.28 8.81
C GLY A 911 -12.19 -26.53 9.44
N PHE A 912 -11.11 -26.35 8.68
CA PHE A 912 -9.76 -26.46 9.23
C PHE A 912 -9.38 -25.30 10.15
N LEU A 913 -9.91 -24.09 9.91
CA LEU A 913 -9.77 -22.95 10.83
C LEU A 913 -10.38 -23.28 12.19
N MET A 914 -11.64 -23.75 12.21
CA MET A 914 -12.32 -24.14 13.45
C MET A 914 -11.59 -25.29 14.16
N GLN A 915 -11.15 -26.30 13.40
CA GLN A 915 -10.39 -27.40 13.99
C GLN A 915 -9.08 -26.89 14.59
N GLY A 916 -8.35 -26.02 13.90
CA GLY A 916 -7.14 -25.40 14.42
C GLY A 916 -7.38 -24.60 15.70
N GLU A 917 -8.51 -23.88 15.78
CA GLU A 917 -8.90 -23.11 16.96
C GLU A 917 -9.20 -24.00 18.17
N LEU A 918 -9.99 -25.06 17.97
CA LEU A 918 -10.30 -26.05 19.01
C LEU A 918 -9.05 -26.79 19.51
N GLU A 919 -8.14 -27.16 18.61
CA GLU A 919 -6.88 -27.82 18.96
C GLU A 919 -5.93 -26.86 19.70
N LEU A 920 -5.88 -25.59 19.29
CA LEU A 920 -5.11 -24.56 19.99
C LEU A 920 -5.67 -24.28 21.39
N ARG A 921 -6.99 -24.40 21.58
CA ARG A 921 -7.65 -24.31 22.91
C ARG A 921 -7.15 -25.38 23.87
N ARG A 922 -6.96 -26.60 23.36
CA ARG A 922 -6.36 -27.76 24.05
C ARG A 922 -4.84 -27.67 24.21
N LEU A 923 -4.21 -26.64 23.62
CA LEU A 923 -2.75 -26.47 23.51
C LEU A 923 -2.06 -27.63 22.76
N GLU A 924 -2.76 -28.29 21.84
CA GLU A 924 -2.21 -29.33 20.96
C GLU A 924 -1.52 -28.67 19.75
N PHE A 925 -0.38 -28.00 20.00
CA PHE A 925 0.26 -27.08 19.04
C PHE A 925 0.60 -27.72 17.69
N GLN A 926 1.09 -28.97 17.68
CA GLN A 926 1.43 -29.67 16.44
C GLN A 926 0.20 -29.87 15.56
N THR A 927 -0.91 -30.34 16.15
CA THR A 927 -2.17 -30.55 15.43
C THR A 927 -2.74 -29.21 14.97
N ALA A 928 -2.81 -28.21 15.87
CA ALA A 928 -3.29 -26.87 15.54
C ALA A 928 -2.52 -26.26 14.37
N PHE A 929 -1.18 -26.32 14.41
CA PHE A 929 -0.31 -25.83 13.34
C PHE A 929 -0.61 -26.53 12.02
N SER A 930 -0.69 -27.86 12.00
CA SER A 930 -1.04 -28.64 10.80
C SER A 930 -2.42 -28.26 10.23
N ARG A 931 -3.42 -28.06 11.09
CA ARG A 931 -4.77 -27.64 10.65
C ARG A 931 -4.77 -26.23 10.07
N TYR A 932 -4.12 -25.27 10.73
CA TYR A 932 -4.01 -23.92 10.17
C TYR A 932 -3.18 -23.86 8.89
N GLN A 933 -2.13 -24.69 8.74
CA GLN A 933 -1.39 -24.82 7.49
C GLN A 933 -2.30 -25.35 6.37
N LYS A 934 -3.14 -26.35 6.68
CA LYS A 934 -4.11 -26.87 5.73
C LYS A 934 -5.15 -25.81 5.34
N ALA A 935 -5.65 -25.04 6.30
CA ALA A 935 -6.53 -23.90 6.05
C ALA A 935 -5.86 -22.86 5.13
N TYR A 936 -4.62 -22.48 5.43
CA TYR A 936 -3.83 -21.53 4.65
C TYR A 936 -3.57 -21.99 3.21
N SER A 937 -3.41 -23.31 3.00
CA SER A 937 -3.25 -23.87 1.65
C SER A 937 -4.52 -23.81 0.79
N LEU A 938 -5.70 -23.72 1.43
CA LEU A 938 -7.00 -23.71 0.76
C LEU A 938 -7.56 -22.29 0.59
N ASP A 939 -7.24 -21.38 1.50
CA ASP A 939 -7.65 -19.99 1.46
C ASP A 939 -6.49 -19.10 1.90
N SER A 940 -6.17 -18.10 1.08
CA SER A 940 -5.08 -17.16 1.34
C SER A 940 -5.46 -16.05 2.35
N THR A 941 -6.72 -16.00 2.81
CA THR A 941 -7.16 -14.97 3.75
C THR A 941 -6.29 -14.92 5.03
N PRO A 942 -6.16 -13.73 5.66
CA PRO A 942 -5.27 -13.56 6.80
C PRO A 942 -5.60 -14.39 8.05
N LEU A 943 -6.78 -15.01 8.14
CA LEU A 943 -7.21 -15.74 9.35
C LEU A 943 -6.35 -16.97 9.63
N ALA A 944 -6.01 -17.75 8.60
CA ALA A 944 -5.15 -18.91 8.77
C ALA A 944 -3.73 -18.49 9.18
N SER A 945 -3.19 -17.43 8.57
CA SER A 945 -1.90 -16.84 8.96
C SER A 945 -1.92 -16.33 10.41
N LEU A 946 -3.05 -15.76 10.86
CA LEU A 946 -3.21 -15.29 12.23
C LEU A 946 -3.17 -16.47 13.22
N GLY A 947 -3.88 -17.56 12.91
CA GLY A 947 -3.85 -18.81 13.68
C GLY A 947 -2.47 -19.46 13.71
N LEU A 948 -1.75 -19.49 12.59
CA LEU A 948 -0.36 -19.97 12.52
C LEU A 948 0.57 -19.15 13.42
N ALA A 949 0.50 -17.82 13.31
CA ALA A 949 1.33 -16.93 14.12
C ALA A 949 1.04 -17.08 15.62
N ASP A 950 -0.24 -17.16 16.02
CA ASP A 950 -0.63 -17.35 17.42
C ASP A 950 -0.15 -18.71 17.94
N THR A 951 -0.32 -19.77 17.16
CA THR A 951 0.14 -21.13 17.50
C THR A 951 1.66 -21.15 17.72
N LEU A 952 2.44 -20.57 16.80
CA LEU A 952 3.90 -20.52 16.89
C LEU A 952 4.37 -19.70 18.11
N ILE A 953 3.75 -18.55 18.37
CA ILE A 953 4.09 -17.71 19.52
C ILE A 953 3.76 -18.41 20.83
N GLN A 954 2.60 -19.06 20.91
CA GLN A 954 2.19 -19.83 22.09
C GLN A 954 3.06 -21.08 22.29
N ALA A 955 3.58 -21.67 21.22
CA ALA A 955 4.53 -22.79 21.25
C ALA A 955 6.00 -22.37 21.49
N GLY A 956 6.32 -21.07 21.47
CA GLY A 956 7.67 -20.53 21.76
C GLY A 956 8.56 -20.23 20.54
N TYR A 957 8.04 -20.42 19.32
CA TYR A 957 8.73 -20.23 18.04
C TYR A 957 8.46 -18.84 17.45
N VAL A 958 8.88 -17.82 18.19
CA VAL A 958 8.53 -16.42 17.91
C VAL A 958 9.13 -15.88 16.61
N GLU A 959 10.33 -16.35 16.27
CA GLU A 959 11.02 -16.01 15.02
C GLU A 959 10.30 -16.60 13.79
N GLU A 960 9.77 -17.81 13.90
CA GLU A 960 9.06 -18.50 12.81
C GLU A 960 7.65 -17.92 12.57
N ALA A 961 7.10 -17.17 13.54
CA ALA A 961 5.83 -16.47 13.38
C ALA A 961 5.94 -15.19 12.53
N GLU A 962 7.14 -14.64 12.36
CA GLU A 962 7.37 -13.35 11.70
C GLU A 962 6.87 -13.29 10.25
N PRO A 963 7.15 -14.28 9.37
CA PRO A 963 6.67 -14.24 7.99
C PRO A 963 5.13 -14.15 7.87
N TYR A 964 4.41 -14.87 8.75
CA TYR A 964 2.95 -14.84 8.78
C TYR A 964 2.42 -13.50 9.27
N LEU A 965 3.04 -12.93 10.30
CA LEU A 965 2.67 -11.61 10.83
C LEU A 965 2.94 -10.49 9.83
N ASP A 966 4.06 -10.54 9.13
CA ASP A 966 4.42 -9.55 8.10
C ASP A 966 3.44 -9.63 6.92
N ALA A 967 3.05 -10.83 6.50
CA ALA A 967 2.02 -11.02 5.48
C ALA A 967 0.68 -10.39 5.89
N ILE A 968 0.28 -10.54 7.17
CA ILE A 968 -0.93 -9.94 7.71
C ILE A 968 -0.84 -8.40 7.73
N VAL A 969 0.29 -7.83 8.11
CA VAL A 969 0.49 -6.38 8.19
C VAL A 969 0.47 -5.73 6.79
N LYS A 970 0.94 -6.44 5.76
CA LYS A 970 0.89 -5.98 4.35
C LYS A 970 -0.54 -5.96 3.77
N ARG A 971 -1.41 -6.83 4.29
CA ARG A 971 -2.89 -6.79 4.34
C ARG A 971 -3.57 -5.41 4.49
N LYS A 972 -3.99 -4.72 3.42
CA LYS A 972 -4.89 -3.53 3.49
C LYS A 972 -6.32 -3.77 2.98
N ASP A 973 -6.57 -4.76 2.11
CA ASP A 973 -7.89 -5.13 1.61
C ASP A 973 -8.52 -6.01 2.67
N MET A 974 -9.65 -5.52 3.15
CA MET A 974 -10.43 -6.15 4.21
C MET A 974 -11.74 -6.72 3.66
N SER A 975 -11.90 -6.80 2.34
CA SER A 975 -13.13 -7.29 1.70
C SER A 975 -13.49 -8.72 2.09
N TRP A 976 -12.49 -9.55 2.33
CA TRP A 976 -12.66 -10.91 2.83
C TRP A 976 -13.46 -10.98 4.13
N ILE A 977 -13.42 -9.94 4.99
CA ILE A 977 -14.15 -9.88 6.27
C ILE A 977 -15.67 -9.95 6.07
N ALA A 978 -16.19 -9.58 4.90
CA ALA A 978 -17.61 -9.66 4.59
C ALA A 978 -18.17 -11.10 4.75
N ASN A 979 -17.31 -12.11 4.55
CA ASN A 979 -17.68 -13.52 4.61
C ASN A 979 -17.46 -14.18 5.98
N TYR A 980 -16.99 -13.43 6.98
CA TYR A 980 -16.66 -13.95 8.31
C TYR A 980 -17.37 -13.19 9.43
N GLY A 981 -17.59 -13.86 10.56
CA GLY A 981 -18.28 -13.31 11.73
C GLY A 981 -17.47 -12.29 12.55
N THR A 982 -16.43 -11.69 11.95
CA THR A 982 -15.55 -10.69 12.57
C THR A 982 -15.77 -9.31 11.96
N THR A 983 -15.25 -8.28 12.62
CA THR A 983 -15.14 -6.91 12.11
C THR A 983 -13.68 -6.54 11.83
N PRO A 984 -13.41 -5.50 11.01
CA PRO A 984 -12.05 -5.00 10.83
C PRO A 984 -11.35 -4.64 12.15
N ASP A 985 -12.05 -3.98 13.06
CA ASP A 985 -11.47 -3.59 14.36
C ASP A 985 -11.22 -4.82 15.26
N GLN A 986 -12.06 -5.87 15.25
CA GLN A 986 -11.79 -7.13 15.97
C GLN A 986 -10.54 -7.82 15.42
N PHE A 987 -10.45 -8.00 14.10
CA PHE A 987 -9.28 -8.59 13.47
C PHE A 987 -7.98 -7.83 13.79
N LEU A 988 -8.03 -6.50 13.73
CA LEU A 988 -6.90 -5.66 14.10
C LEU A 988 -6.58 -5.78 15.59
N ALA A 989 -7.56 -5.90 16.47
CA ALA A 989 -7.31 -6.17 17.89
C ALA A 989 -6.52 -7.47 18.07
N ASP A 990 -6.94 -8.58 17.45
CA ASP A 990 -6.28 -9.89 17.60
C ASP A 990 -4.86 -9.91 17.01
N ARG A 991 -4.66 -9.31 15.83
CA ARG A 991 -3.31 -9.11 15.27
C ARG A 991 -2.39 -8.38 16.25
N ASN A 992 -2.87 -7.30 16.86
CA ASN A 992 -2.07 -6.50 17.78
C ASN A 992 -1.89 -7.20 19.15
N ARG A 993 -2.81 -8.09 19.57
CA ARG A 993 -2.61 -8.99 20.72
C ARG A 993 -1.42 -9.91 20.47
N ILE A 994 -1.38 -10.58 19.33
CA ILE A 994 -0.33 -11.54 18.98
C ILE A 994 1.04 -10.84 18.87
N GLN A 995 1.10 -9.67 18.22
CA GLN A 995 2.33 -8.86 18.18
C GLN A 995 2.79 -8.42 19.58
N ARG A 996 1.86 -7.99 20.45
CA ARG A 996 2.18 -7.67 21.85
C ARG A 996 2.79 -8.86 22.58
N ASP A 997 2.25 -10.06 22.39
CA ASP A 997 2.74 -11.28 23.05
C ASP A 997 4.13 -11.69 22.52
N ARG A 998 4.34 -11.60 21.21
CA ARG A 998 5.67 -11.73 20.56
C ARG A 998 6.71 -10.80 21.18
N TYR A 999 6.44 -9.50 21.22
CA TYR A 999 7.40 -8.54 21.77
C TYR A 999 7.59 -8.67 23.28
N THR A 1000 6.61 -9.23 23.99
CA THR A 1000 6.77 -9.58 25.41
C THR A 1000 7.80 -10.70 25.57
N ILE A 1001 7.68 -11.78 24.80
CA ILE A 1001 8.64 -12.89 24.82
C ILE A 1001 10.03 -12.41 24.40
N LEU A 1002 10.15 -11.67 23.28
CA LEU A 1002 11.43 -11.15 22.79
C LEU A 1002 12.12 -10.25 23.83
N LYS A 1003 11.39 -9.31 24.43
CA LYS A 1003 11.91 -8.44 25.50
C LYS A 1003 12.40 -9.24 26.70
N ASN A 1004 11.61 -10.21 27.16
CA ASN A 1004 11.94 -11.00 28.35
C ASN A 1004 13.11 -11.95 28.07
N ARG A 1005 13.17 -12.58 26.89
CA ARG A 1005 14.30 -13.39 26.41
C ARG A 1005 15.58 -12.56 26.34
N GLU A 1006 15.53 -11.38 25.73
CA GLU A 1006 16.68 -10.47 25.63
C GLU A 1006 17.18 -9.99 27.00
N SER A 1007 16.26 -9.74 27.95
CA SER A 1007 16.61 -9.33 29.32
C SER A 1007 17.37 -10.42 30.10
N ARG A 1008 17.12 -11.69 29.78
CA ARG A 1008 17.74 -12.88 30.39
C ARG A 1008 19.10 -13.24 29.79
N LYS A 1009 19.47 -12.67 28.63
CA LYS A 1009 20.77 -12.98 27.99
C LYS A 1009 21.95 -12.71 28.92
N VAL A 1010 22.79 -13.73 29.05
CA VAL A 1010 24.08 -13.67 29.73
C VAL A 1010 25.06 -12.95 28.81
N ILE A 1011 25.65 -11.86 29.34
CA ILE A 1011 26.59 -10.98 28.62
C ILE A 1011 27.98 -11.07 29.24
N HIS A 1012 29.01 -11.04 28.39
CA HIS A 1012 30.42 -11.10 28.80
C HIS A 1012 31.25 -9.89 28.31
N LYS A 1013 30.71 -9.04 27.42
CA LYS A 1013 31.35 -7.81 26.89
C LYS A 1013 30.45 -6.58 27.07
N LEU A 1014 31.07 -5.40 27.21
CA LEU A 1014 30.36 -4.11 27.32
C LEU A 1014 29.61 -3.75 26.03
N SER A 1015 30.21 -4.01 24.87
CA SER A 1015 29.56 -3.78 23.57
C SER A 1015 28.25 -4.54 23.44
N THR A 1016 28.23 -5.83 23.82
CA THR A 1016 27.01 -6.65 23.87
C THR A 1016 26.00 -6.13 24.88
N ALA A 1017 26.44 -5.54 26.00
CA ALA A 1017 25.54 -4.95 26.98
C ALA A 1017 24.80 -3.71 26.43
N LEU A 1018 25.48 -2.88 25.65
CA LEU A 1018 24.89 -1.72 24.99
C LEU A 1018 23.87 -2.15 23.92
N VAL A 1019 24.24 -3.09 23.04
CA VAL A 1019 23.33 -3.63 22.01
C VAL A 1019 22.08 -4.24 22.63
N ARG A 1020 22.25 -5.06 23.67
CA ARG A 1020 21.13 -5.65 24.43
C ARG A 1020 20.21 -4.58 25.01
N THR A 1021 20.79 -3.51 25.59
CA THR A 1021 20.00 -2.43 26.19
C THR A 1021 19.19 -1.68 25.12
N ALA A 1022 19.81 -1.37 23.98
CA ALA A 1022 19.11 -0.77 22.84
C ALA A 1022 17.98 -1.67 22.32
N THR A 1023 18.24 -2.98 22.24
CA THR A 1023 17.26 -4.00 21.80
C THR A 1023 16.06 -4.07 22.76
N ILE A 1024 16.30 -4.09 24.07
CA ILE A 1024 15.24 -4.07 25.09
C ILE A 1024 14.39 -2.80 24.98
N ILE A 1025 15.03 -1.64 24.77
CA ILE A 1025 14.31 -0.37 24.57
C ILE A 1025 13.42 -0.47 23.33
N SER A 1026 13.96 -0.98 22.21
CA SER A 1026 13.19 -1.20 20.98
C SER A 1026 11.99 -2.13 21.22
N TYR A 1027 12.19 -3.32 21.79
CA TYR A 1027 11.09 -4.24 22.07
C TYR A 1027 10.07 -3.67 23.07
N THR A 1028 10.51 -2.86 24.02
CA THR A 1028 9.60 -2.17 24.96
C THR A 1028 8.74 -1.14 24.25
N ALA A 1029 9.28 -0.40 23.29
CA ALA A 1029 8.53 0.55 22.47
C ALA A 1029 7.48 -0.18 21.61
N HIS A 1030 7.85 -1.28 20.95
CA HIS A 1030 6.91 -2.12 20.20
C HIS A 1030 5.80 -2.70 21.08
N LEU A 1031 6.18 -3.19 22.27
CA LEU A 1031 5.22 -3.70 23.24
C LEU A 1031 4.21 -2.62 23.65
N TRP A 1032 4.66 -1.39 23.91
CA TRP A 1032 3.79 -0.26 24.20
C TRP A 1032 2.85 0.04 23.01
N TYR A 1033 3.39 0.08 21.79
CA TYR A 1033 2.64 0.36 20.57
C TYR A 1033 1.53 -0.67 20.32
N TYR A 1034 1.88 -1.95 20.25
CA TYR A 1034 0.91 -3.01 19.96
C TYR A 1034 -0.11 -3.21 21.09
N ASN A 1035 0.30 -3.05 22.36
CA ASN A 1035 -0.65 -3.04 23.47
C ASN A 1035 -1.62 -1.84 23.40
N GLY A 1036 -1.13 -0.68 22.97
CA GLY A 1036 -1.95 0.51 22.76
C GLY A 1036 -2.97 0.32 21.64
N LEU A 1037 -2.55 -0.21 20.49
CA LEU A 1037 -3.44 -0.53 19.38
C LEU A 1037 -4.48 -1.58 19.77
N PHE A 1038 -4.06 -2.67 20.43
CA PHE A 1038 -4.98 -3.67 20.97
C PHE A 1038 -6.13 -3.02 21.76
N ARG A 1039 -5.82 -2.07 22.65
CA ARG A 1039 -6.83 -1.37 23.45
C ARG A 1039 -7.68 -0.41 22.63
N ILE A 1040 -7.09 0.33 21.70
CA ILE A 1040 -7.83 1.26 20.83
C ILE A 1040 -8.85 0.50 19.98
N TYR A 1041 -8.45 -0.63 19.40
CA TYR A 1041 -9.33 -1.44 18.57
C TYR A 1041 -10.43 -2.12 19.39
N ASN A 1042 -10.10 -2.75 20.54
CA ASN A 1042 -11.14 -3.28 21.45
C ASN A 1042 -12.12 -2.19 21.90
N LYS A 1043 -11.66 -0.96 22.14
CA LYS A 1043 -12.54 0.18 22.46
C LYS A 1043 -13.51 0.48 21.31
N ARG A 1044 -13.05 0.51 20.06
CA ARG A 1044 -13.91 0.78 18.90
C ARG A 1044 -14.97 -0.31 18.72
N VAL A 1045 -14.57 -1.58 18.92
CA VAL A 1045 -15.51 -2.71 18.93
C VAL A 1045 -16.54 -2.56 20.05
N ALA A 1046 -16.11 -2.20 21.26
CA ALA A 1046 -17.04 -1.93 22.36
C ALA A 1046 -18.03 -0.82 22.01
N GLN A 1047 -17.57 0.29 21.42
CA GLN A 1047 -18.40 1.41 20.97
C GLN A 1047 -19.39 1.02 19.86
N TYR A 1048 -19.02 0.06 19.02
CA TYR A 1048 -19.91 -0.50 18.00
C TYR A 1048 -21.09 -1.23 18.63
N TYR A 1049 -20.81 -2.18 19.52
CA TYR A 1049 -21.86 -2.92 20.24
C TYR A 1049 -22.66 -2.05 21.21
N GLU A 1050 -22.04 -1.03 21.83
CA GLU A 1050 -22.73 -0.06 22.70
C GLU A 1050 -23.82 0.71 21.94
N LYS A 1051 -23.60 1.04 20.66
CA LYS A 1051 -24.64 1.67 19.81
C LYS A 1051 -25.76 0.71 19.44
N GLY A 1052 -25.45 -0.57 19.25
CA GLY A 1052 -26.41 -1.61 18.91
C GLY A 1052 -27.24 -2.14 20.08
N GLY A 1053 -26.91 -1.75 21.32
CA GLY A 1053 -27.62 -2.17 22.52
C GLY A 1053 -27.16 -3.50 23.13
N GLU A 1054 -26.11 -4.14 22.59
CA GLU A 1054 -25.62 -5.45 23.06
C GLU A 1054 -24.82 -5.36 24.34
N THR A 1055 -25.49 -5.65 25.44
CA THR A 1055 -24.95 -5.44 26.77
C THR A 1055 -23.73 -6.31 27.08
N LEU A 1056 -23.73 -7.58 26.66
CA LEU A 1056 -22.62 -8.49 26.94
C LEU A 1056 -21.35 -8.11 26.16
N GLN A 1057 -21.45 -8.05 24.83
CA GLN A 1057 -20.29 -7.81 23.96
C GLN A 1057 -19.62 -6.46 24.27
N TYR A 1058 -20.39 -5.38 24.43
CA TYR A 1058 -19.78 -4.09 24.73
C TYR A 1058 -19.00 -4.13 26.07
N ASN A 1059 -19.55 -4.79 27.11
CA ASN A 1059 -18.88 -4.89 28.41
C ASN A 1059 -17.62 -5.78 28.31
N ALA A 1060 -17.67 -6.90 27.58
CA ALA A 1060 -16.51 -7.78 27.37
C ALA A 1060 -15.36 -7.05 26.64
N PHE A 1061 -15.66 -6.28 25.59
CA PHE A 1061 -14.64 -5.52 24.85
C PHE A 1061 -14.12 -4.31 25.64
N TYR A 1062 -14.96 -3.62 26.44
CA TYR A 1062 -14.45 -2.63 27.39
C TYR A 1062 -13.60 -3.25 28.49
N TYR A 1063 -13.94 -4.45 28.96
CA TYR A 1063 -13.09 -5.17 29.88
C TYR A 1063 -11.69 -5.41 29.29
N ARG A 1064 -11.59 -5.97 28.07
CA ARG A 1064 -10.32 -6.15 27.35
C ARG A 1064 -9.54 -4.84 27.18
N THR A 1065 -10.27 -3.73 26.97
CA THR A 1065 -9.70 -2.38 26.88
C THR A 1065 -9.09 -1.90 28.20
N PHE A 1066 -9.78 -2.15 29.33
CA PHE A 1066 -9.45 -1.58 30.64
C PHE A 1066 -8.88 -2.57 31.67
N ASN A 1067 -8.59 -3.81 31.27
CA ASN A 1067 -8.13 -4.89 32.14
C ASN A 1067 -6.81 -4.64 32.90
N ASN A 1068 -6.08 -3.56 32.58
CA ASN A 1068 -4.89 -3.08 33.30
C ASN A 1068 -5.21 -2.06 34.41
N TRP A 1069 -6.43 -1.54 34.47
CA TRP A 1069 -6.93 -0.63 35.49
C TRP A 1069 -8.04 -1.34 36.28
N PRO A 1070 -7.71 -2.17 37.29
CA PRO A 1070 -8.66 -3.09 37.91
C PRO A 1070 -9.95 -2.45 38.39
N ILE A 1071 -9.89 -1.21 38.91
CA ILE A 1071 -11.07 -0.46 39.37
C ILE A 1071 -12.05 -0.21 38.23
N ILE A 1072 -11.56 0.24 37.06
CA ILE A 1072 -12.38 0.49 35.87
C ILE A 1072 -12.82 -0.84 35.25
N GLY A 1073 -11.89 -1.77 35.07
CA GLY A 1073 -12.12 -3.06 34.41
C GLY A 1073 -13.13 -3.94 35.16
N ARG A 1074 -13.15 -3.91 36.50
CA ARG A 1074 -14.06 -4.71 37.32
C ARG A 1074 -15.53 -4.39 37.03
N THR A 1075 -15.87 -3.12 36.81
CA THR A 1075 -17.25 -2.72 36.50
C THR A 1075 -17.76 -3.38 35.22
N TYR A 1076 -16.93 -3.39 34.17
CA TYR A 1076 -17.29 -4.02 32.90
C TYR A 1076 -17.29 -5.55 33.01
N LEU A 1077 -16.30 -6.13 33.71
CA LEU A 1077 -16.24 -7.57 33.92
C LEU A 1077 -17.46 -8.10 34.68
N SER A 1078 -17.89 -7.43 35.76
CA SER A 1078 -19.05 -7.84 36.56
C SER A 1078 -20.34 -7.83 35.73
N ARG A 1079 -20.57 -6.77 34.95
CA ARG A 1079 -21.75 -6.67 34.08
C ARG A 1079 -21.75 -7.74 32.99
N ALA A 1080 -20.59 -7.98 32.36
CA ALA A 1080 -20.47 -9.07 31.39
C ALA A 1080 -20.76 -10.43 32.06
N LYS A 1081 -20.21 -10.68 33.25
CA LYS A 1081 -20.45 -11.92 34.02
C LYS A 1081 -21.93 -12.14 34.27
N GLU A 1082 -22.63 -11.13 34.78
CA GLU A 1082 -24.05 -11.24 35.13
C GLU A 1082 -24.89 -11.69 33.93
N ILE A 1083 -24.57 -11.22 32.73
CA ILE A 1083 -25.29 -11.57 31.51
C ILE A 1083 -24.84 -12.94 31.00
N GLU A 1084 -23.53 -13.14 30.77
CA GLU A 1084 -23.02 -14.37 30.15
C GLU A 1084 -23.29 -15.60 30.99
N VAL A 1085 -23.05 -15.56 32.30
CA VAL A 1085 -23.27 -16.72 33.19
C VAL A 1085 -24.75 -17.06 33.35
N SER A 1086 -25.65 -16.08 33.17
CA SER A 1086 -27.09 -16.34 33.20
C SER A 1086 -27.55 -17.18 32.00
N ALA A 1087 -26.90 -17.01 30.84
CA ALA A 1087 -27.18 -17.77 29.62
C ALA A 1087 -26.28 -19.01 29.47
N ILE A 1088 -25.05 -18.95 30.00
CA ILE A 1088 -23.99 -19.95 29.85
C ILE A 1088 -23.33 -20.19 31.22
N PRO A 1089 -23.93 -21.02 32.09
CA PRO A 1089 -23.38 -21.28 33.44
C PRO A 1089 -21.91 -21.74 33.45
N GLN A 1090 -21.50 -22.48 32.42
CA GLN A 1090 -20.14 -22.99 32.23
C GLN A 1090 -19.09 -21.87 32.11
N ALA A 1091 -19.47 -20.68 31.64
CA ALA A 1091 -18.56 -19.54 31.51
C ALA A 1091 -18.04 -19.02 32.87
N GLU A 1092 -18.68 -19.38 33.99
CA GLU A 1092 -18.31 -18.88 35.32
C GLU A 1092 -16.83 -19.16 35.67
N ALA A 1093 -16.27 -20.29 35.24
CA ALA A 1093 -14.88 -20.65 35.51
C ALA A 1093 -13.88 -19.61 34.97
N ALA A 1094 -14.09 -19.13 33.73
CA ALA A 1094 -13.25 -18.10 33.12
C ALA A 1094 -13.33 -16.76 33.89
N TYR A 1095 -14.51 -16.42 34.41
CA TYR A 1095 -14.70 -15.23 35.25
C TYR A 1095 -14.05 -15.34 36.63
N LEU A 1096 -13.99 -16.54 37.22
CA LEU A 1096 -13.26 -16.77 38.47
C LEU A 1096 -11.77 -16.44 38.30
N TYR A 1097 -11.17 -16.86 37.18
CA TYR A 1097 -9.78 -16.51 36.85
C TYR A 1097 -9.60 -14.99 36.74
N GLU A 1098 -10.46 -14.30 36.00
CA GLU A 1098 -10.33 -12.85 35.82
C GLU A 1098 -10.55 -12.08 37.14
N LYS A 1099 -11.46 -12.56 38.00
CA LYS A 1099 -11.66 -12.04 39.36
C LYS A 1099 -10.43 -12.26 40.24
N ALA A 1100 -9.84 -13.46 40.22
CA ALA A 1100 -8.60 -13.78 40.93
C ALA A 1100 -7.47 -12.83 40.49
N ARG A 1101 -7.36 -12.58 39.18
CA ARG A 1101 -6.40 -11.65 38.58
C ARG A 1101 -6.57 -10.22 39.07
N MET A 1102 -7.80 -9.73 39.18
CA MET A 1102 -8.08 -8.40 39.72
C MET A 1102 -7.77 -8.27 41.21
N ASN A 1103 -8.07 -9.31 41.99
CA ASN A 1103 -7.91 -9.29 43.43
C ASN A 1103 -6.49 -9.62 43.89
N ARG A 1104 -5.66 -10.21 43.01
CA ARG A 1104 -4.32 -10.72 43.33
C ARG A 1104 -4.35 -11.70 44.51
N ASP A 1105 -5.28 -12.64 44.45
CA ASP A 1105 -5.51 -13.62 45.50
C ASP A 1105 -5.05 -15.02 45.03
N PRO A 1106 -4.02 -15.63 45.65
CA PRO A 1106 -3.54 -16.96 45.31
C PRO A 1106 -4.59 -18.06 45.48
N GLU A 1107 -5.48 -17.95 46.46
CA GLU A 1107 -6.51 -18.98 46.73
C GLU A 1107 -7.55 -18.97 45.61
N ALA A 1108 -8.01 -17.77 45.23
CA ALA A 1108 -8.94 -17.58 44.11
C ALA A 1108 -8.40 -18.10 42.77
N TYR A 1109 -7.08 -18.10 42.54
CA TYR A 1109 -6.50 -18.72 41.36
C TYR A 1109 -6.60 -20.25 41.41
N ARG A 1110 -6.38 -20.86 42.58
CA ARG A 1110 -6.52 -22.32 42.74
C ARG A 1110 -7.97 -22.75 42.51
N ASP A 1111 -8.93 -21.98 43.04
CA ASP A 1111 -10.35 -22.23 42.79
C ASP A 1111 -10.69 -22.09 41.31
N ALA A 1112 -10.19 -21.05 40.64
CA ALA A 1112 -10.40 -20.89 39.20
C ALA A 1112 -9.82 -22.06 38.39
N ILE A 1113 -8.60 -22.51 38.69
CA ILE A 1113 -7.96 -23.64 38.00
C ILE A 1113 -8.77 -24.93 38.16
N ARG A 1114 -9.32 -25.19 39.35
CA ARG A 1114 -10.13 -26.38 39.63
C ARG A 1114 -11.47 -26.38 38.90
N SER A 1115 -12.02 -25.20 38.62
CA SER A 1115 -13.32 -25.05 37.95
C SER A 1115 -13.24 -25.12 36.42
N LEU A 1116 -12.06 -24.93 35.81
CA LEU A 1116 -11.87 -24.97 34.36
C LEU A 1116 -11.88 -26.41 33.82
N ASN A 1117 -12.40 -26.59 32.60
CA ASN A 1117 -12.36 -27.89 31.93
C ASN A 1117 -10.90 -28.31 31.62
N PRO A 1118 -10.43 -29.47 32.13
CA PRO A 1118 -9.03 -29.87 32.03
C PRO A 1118 -8.56 -30.27 30.62
N GLU A 1119 -9.48 -30.52 29.69
CA GLU A 1119 -9.18 -30.84 28.29
C GLU A 1119 -9.31 -29.60 27.40
N TRP A 1120 -10.47 -28.95 27.45
CA TRP A 1120 -10.85 -27.89 26.50
C TRP A 1120 -10.44 -26.49 26.92
N GLU A 1121 -10.09 -26.26 28.19
CA GLU A 1121 -9.71 -24.95 28.72
C GLU A 1121 -8.24 -24.89 29.18
N ARG A 1122 -7.40 -25.77 28.65
CA ARG A 1122 -5.96 -25.83 28.95
C ARG A 1122 -5.24 -24.50 28.74
N ASN A 1123 -5.62 -23.71 27.74
CA ASN A 1123 -5.11 -22.35 27.56
C ASN A 1123 -5.42 -21.43 28.77
N PHE A 1124 -6.65 -21.45 29.28
CA PHE A 1124 -7.03 -20.69 30.48
C PHE A 1124 -6.32 -21.21 31.73
N ILE A 1125 -6.17 -22.54 31.85
CA ILE A 1125 -5.41 -23.17 32.94
C ILE A 1125 -3.95 -22.68 32.91
N ALA A 1126 -3.30 -22.67 31.74
CA ALA A 1126 -1.94 -22.16 31.58
C ALA A 1126 -1.81 -20.68 31.96
N LYS A 1127 -2.79 -19.83 31.59
CA LYS A 1127 -2.84 -18.41 31.99
C LYS A 1127 -3.02 -18.23 33.50
N ALA A 1128 -3.91 -19.01 34.11
CA ALA A 1128 -4.18 -19.00 35.54
C ALA A 1128 -2.96 -19.46 36.33
N LEU A 1129 -2.34 -20.59 35.95
CA LEU A 1129 -1.09 -21.08 36.52
C LEU A 1129 0.04 -20.07 36.40
N SER A 1130 0.20 -19.45 35.23
CA SER A 1130 1.24 -18.44 35.02
C SER A 1130 1.07 -17.24 35.95
N SER A 1131 -0.17 -16.75 36.09
CA SER A 1131 -0.48 -15.61 36.95
C SER A 1131 -0.35 -15.95 38.45
N TYR A 1132 -0.74 -17.17 38.84
CA TYR A 1132 -0.56 -17.72 40.17
C TYR A 1132 0.93 -17.84 40.54
N ILE A 1133 1.73 -18.49 39.68
CA ILE A 1133 3.19 -18.65 39.88
C ILE A 1133 3.88 -17.29 39.94
N PHE A 1134 3.51 -16.35 39.05
CA PHE A 1134 4.04 -14.99 39.07
C PHE A 1134 3.82 -14.31 40.42
N LEU A 1135 2.61 -14.41 40.97
CA LEU A 1135 2.24 -13.80 42.25
C LEU A 1135 3.06 -14.41 43.39
N LEU A 1136 3.15 -15.75 43.46
CA LEU A 1136 3.94 -16.44 44.49
C LEU A 1136 5.43 -16.09 44.39
N GLN A 1137 6.00 -16.03 43.18
CA GLN A 1137 7.40 -15.64 42.97
C GLN A 1137 7.65 -14.20 43.45
N LYS A 1138 6.74 -13.29 43.12
CA LYS A 1138 6.85 -11.88 43.50
C LYS A 1138 6.82 -11.69 45.02
N ASP A 1139 5.99 -12.47 45.71
CA ASP A 1139 5.81 -12.38 47.16
C ASP A 1139 6.76 -13.32 47.94
N ASN A 1140 7.70 -13.98 47.24
CA ASN A 1140 8.64 -14.97 47.79
C ASN A 1140 7.96 -16.12 48.55
N LEU A 1141 6.78 -16.52 48.11
CA LEU A 1141 6.01 -17.63 48.67
C LEU A 1141 6.43 -18.97 48.04
N ARG A 1142 6.17 -20.08 48.76
CA ARG A 1142 6.45 -21.44 48.26
C ARG A 1142 5.56 -21.74 47.06
N ILE A 1143 6.18 -22.22 45.98
CA ILE A 1143 5.49 -22.65 44.76
C ILE A 1143 5.36 -24.18 44.77
N GLU A 1144 4.17 -24.67 44.47
CA GLU A 1144 3.90 -26.10 44.32
C GLU A 1144 4.65 -26.65 43.08
N PRO A 1145 5.48 -27.70 43.21
CA PRO A 1145 6.21 -28.27 42.07
C PRO A 1145 5.31 -28.70 40.91
N GLU A 1146 4.14 -29.23 41.24
CA GLU A 1146 3.11 -29.69 40.30
C GLU A 1146 2.61 -28.55 39.39
N ALA A 1147 2.41 -27.34 39.93
CA ALA A 1147 1.97 -26.19 39.15
C ALA A 1147 2.99 -25.80 38.07
N ILE A 1148 4.28 -25.86 38.39
CA ILE A 1148 5.38 -25.56 37.47
C ILE A 1148 5.51 -26.66 36.41
N GLN A 1149 5.42 -27.92 36.82
CA GLN A 1149 5.46 -29.07 35.91
C GLN A 1149 4.31 -29.02 34.91
N THR A 1150 3.09 -28.79 35.40
CA THR A 1150 1.88 -28.66 34.58
C THR A 1150 2.01 -27.51 33.58
N LEU A 1151 2.47 -26.34 34.03
CA LEU A 1151 2.66 -25.20 33.12
C LEU A 1151 3.71 -25.48 32.05
N LEU A 1152 4.82 -26.15 32.40
CA LEU A 1152 5.85 -26.49 31.41
C LEU A 1152 5.36 -27.55 30.42
N GLN A 1153 4.57 -28.53 30.86
CA GLN A 1153 3.98 -29.53 29.94
C GLN A 1153 2.95 -28.91 29.00
N LEU A 1154 2.10 -28.00 29.51
CA LEU A 1154 1.06 -27.34 28.72
C LEU A 1154 1.63 -26.27 27.78
N GLN A 1155 2.50 -25.39 28.28
CA GLN A 1155 2.95 -24.21 27.55
C GLN A 1155 4.29 -23.64 28.09
N PRO A 1156 5.45 -24.21 27.70
CA PRO A 1156 6.78 -23.73 28.10
C PRO A 1156 7.01 -22.23 27.82
N ALA A 1157 6.46 -21.71 26.71
CA ALA A 1157 6.61 -20.31 26.32
C ALA A 1157 6.07 -19.32 27.37
N SER A 1158 5.14 -19.75 28.23
CA SER A 1158 4.56 -18.93 29.29
C SER A 1158 5.59 -18.41 30.29
N PHE A 1159 6.72 -19.11 30.49
CA PHE A 1159 7.80 -18.61 31.34
C PHE A 1159 8.44 -17.34 30.79
N LEU A 1160 8.52 -17.19 29.46
CA LEU A 1160 8.97 -15.96 28.83
C LEU A 1160 7.84 -14.95 28.75
N LEU A 1161 6.62 -15.36 28.41
CA LEU A 1161 5.47 -14.45 28.27
C LEU A 1161 5.12 -13.73 29.59
N TYR A 1162 5.09 -14.46 30.71
CA TYR A 1162 4.77 -13.93 32.04
C TYR A 1162 6.00 -13.57 32.88
N ASN A 1163 7.19 -13.65 32.29
CA ASN A 1163 8.47 -13.39 32.95
C ASN A 1163 8.69 -14.23 34.24
N LEU A 1164 8.37 -15.52 34.18
CA LEU A 1164 8.54 -16.46 35.29
C LEU A 1164 9.95 -17.03 35.33
N SER A 1165 10.48 -17.31 36.52
CA SER A 1165 11.73 -18.05 36.70
C SER A 1165 11.48 -19.56 36.79
N LEU A 1166 12.32 -20.39 36.16
CA LEU A 1166 12.21 -21.85 36.21
C LEU A 1166 13.07 -22.42 37.36
N PRO A 1167 12.51 -23.17 38.34
CA PRO A 1167 13.32 -23.82 39.36
C PRO A 1167 14.14 -24.96 38.75
N VAL A 1168 15.43 -25.04 39.09
CA VAL A 1168 16.34 -26.09 38.60
C VAL A 1168 17.28 -26.56 39.71
N SER A 1169 17.60 -27.85 39.71
CA SER A 1169 18.76 -28.40 40.38
C SER A 1169 19.95 -28.23 39.45
N LEU A 1170 21.03 -27.60 39.91
CA LEU A 1170 22.20 -27.31 39.09
C LEU A 1170 23.35 -28.24 39.47
N ASP A 1171 23.70 -29.14 38.56
CA ASP A 1171 24.89 -29.98 38.62
C ASP A 1171 26.00 -29.41 37.70
N ILE A 1172 27.21 -29.24 38.22
CA ILE A 1172 28.35 -28.74 37.46
C ILE A 1172 29.49 -29.74 37.62
N GLN A 1173 29.88 -30.37 36.52
CA GLN A 1173 30.91 -31.40 36.45
C GLN A 1173 32.17 -30.84 35.82
N GLY A 1174 33.31 -30.93 36.52
CA GLY A 1174 34.59 -30.36 36.08
C GLY A 1174 34.71 -28.85 36.33
N GLY A 1175 35.78 -28.26 35.78
CA GLY A 1175 36.10 -26.83 35.92
C GLY A 1175 36.62 -26.41 37.30
N SER A 1176 37.19 -25.21 37.38
CA SER A 1176 37.70 -24.60 38.60
C SER A 1176 36.60 -23.91 39.42
N ARG A 1177 36.89 -23.66 40.71
CA ARG A 1177 35.95 -22.98 41.63
C ARG A 1177 35.48 -21.60 41.12
N LYS A 1178 36.31 -20.88 40.37
CA LYS A 1178 35.95 -19.57 39.78
C LYS A 1178 34.96 -19.74 38.63
N GLU A 1179 35.14 -20.77 37.81
CA GLU A 1179 34.30 -21.10 36.66
C GLU A 1179 32.90 -21.53 37.11
N ASN A 1180 32.83 -22.42 38.10
CA ASN A 1180 31.57 -22.90 38.66
C ASN A 1180 30.76 -21.75 39.30
N ARG A 1181 31.45 -20.78 39.93
CA ARG A 1181 30.83 -19.57 40.48
C ARG A 1181 30.27 -18.66 39.38
N TYR A 1182 30.97 -18.52 38.25
CA TYR A 1182 30.49 -17.74 37.11
C TYR A 1182 29.26 -18.40 36.49
N ILE A 1183 29.31 -19.69 36.19
CA ILE A 1183 28.20 -20.47 35.63
C ILE A 1183 26.96 -20.36 36.52
N ARG A 1184 27.11 -20.58 37.83
CA ARG A 1184 26.00 -20.45 38.79
C ARG A 1184 25.35 -19.06 38.77
N ARG A 1185 26.13 -17.98 38.62
CA ARG A 1185 25.60 -16.60 38.47
C ARG A 1185 24.91 -16.40 37.12
N SER A 1186 25.48 -16.94 36.06
CA SER A 1186 24.93 -16.87 34.70
C SER A 1186 23.60 -17.61 34.58
N ILE A 1187 23.48 -18.80 35.17
CA ILE A 1187 22.22 -19.56 35.26
C ILE A 1187 21.13 -18.76 35.99
N LYS A 1188 21.46 -18.14 37.13
CA LYS A 1188 20.49 -17.24 37.80
C LYS A 1188 20.06 -16.07 36.92
N LYS A 1189 21.01 -15.46 36.20
CA LYS A 1189 20.74 -14.33 35.30
C LYS A 1189 19.89 -14.75 34.08
N ALA A 1190 20.01 -16.00 33.65
CA ALA A 1190 19.25 -16.60 32.56
C ALA A 1190 17.78 -16.90 32.91
N GLY A 1191 17.32 -16.59 34.12
CA GLY A 1191 15.93 -16.82 34.54
C GLY A 1191 15.71 -18.17 35.24
N PHE A 1192 16.77 -18.82 35.72
CA PHE A 1192 16.66 -20.04 36.51
C PHE A 1192 16.78 -19.75 38.01
N TYR A 1193 15.95 -20.42 38.81
CA TYR A 1193 15.98 -20.37 40.27
C TYR A 1193 16.58 -21.67 40.82
N ILE A 1194 17.74 -21.60 41.49
CA ILE A 1194 18.48 -22.81 41.89
C ILE A 1194 17.96 -23.34 43.22
N VAL A 1195 17.45 -24.58 43.22
CA VAL A 1195 16.97 -25.32 44.41
C VAL A 1195 17.58 -26.73 44.46
N LYS A 1196 17.59 -27.39 45.62
CA LYS A 1196 18.21 -28.73 45.76
C LYS A 1196 17.39 -29.85 45.11
N ASN A 1197 16.07 -29.81 45.26
CA ASN A 1197 15.15 -30.85 44.78
C ASN A 1197 14.18 -30.23 43.76
N SER A 1198 14.68 -29.88 42.57
CA SER A 1198 13.82 -29.44 41.48
C SER A 1198 13.35 -30.61 40.63
N ALA A 1199 12.22 -30.41 39.94
CA ALA A 1199 11.77 -31.29 38.88
C ALA A 1199 12.64 -31.26 37.61
N TYR A 1200 13.57 -30.31 37.52
CA TYR A 1200 14.45 -30.13 36.38
C TYR A 1200 15.90 -30.05 36.81
N ILE A 1201 16.76 -30.80 36.16
CA ILE A 1201 18.19 -30.84 36.45
C ILE A 1201 18.92 -30.20 35.27
N VAL A 1202 19.65 -29.12 35.54
CA VAL A 1202 20.60 -28.53 34.59
C VAL A 1202 21.97 -29.07 34.93
N THR A 1203 22.52 -29.88 34.02
CA THR A 1203 23.86 -30.45 34.12
C THR A 1203 24.78 -29.70 33.17
N ILE A 1204 25.86 -29.11 33.68
CA ILE A 1204 26.89 -28.47 32.87
C ILE A 1204 28.20 -29.23 33.07
N LYS A 1205 28.68 -29.88 32.00
CA LYS A 1205 29.93 -30.62 32.01
C LYS A 1205 31.00 -29.85 31.23
N ILE A 1206 32.12 -29.62 31.92
CA ILE A 1206 33.26 -28.84 31.45
C ILE A 1206 34.43 -29.80 31.22
N SER A 1207 34.88 -29.90 29.96
CA SER A 1207 36.04 -30.69 29.55
C SER A 1207 37.13 -29.80 28.96
N GLU A 1208 38.31 -30.36 28.63
CA GLU A 1208 39.40 -29.60 28.01
C GLU A 1208 38.97 -28.99 26.67
N ASP A 1209 38.28 -29.75 25.82
CA ASP A 1209 37.95 -29.31 24.46
C ASP A 1209 36.50 -28.83 24.28
N SER A 1210 35.62 -29.05 25.26
CA SER A 1210 34.18 -28.74 25.10
C SER A 1210 33.44 -28.35 26.37
N LEU A 1211 32.36 -27.60 26.17
CA LEU A 1211 31.33 -27.28 27.14
C LEU A 1211 30.01 -27.94 26.71
N THR A 1212 29.42 -28.75 27.58
CA THR A 1212 28.11 -29.36 27.34
C THR A 1212 27.11 -28.96 28.41
N GLY A 1213 25.91 -28.61 27.99
CA GLY A 1213 24.80 -28.23 28.86
C GLY A 1213 23.60 -29.08 28.54
N GLN A 1214 23.04 -29.75 29.54
CA GLN A 1214 21.86 -30.59 29.40
C GLN A 1214 20.83 -30.17 30.45
N CYS A 1215 19.56 -30.09 30.04
CA CYS A 1215 18.42 -29.94 30.93
C CYS A 1215 17.58 -31.22 30.83
N THR A 1216 17.34 -31.90 31.94
CA THR A 1216 16.47 -33.09 32.01
C THR A 1216 15.28 -32.84 32.93
N ASN A 1217 14.18 -33.57 32.69
CA ASN A 1217 13.03 -33.61 33.59
C ASN A 1217 13.20 -34.66 34.71
N LEU A 1218 12.18 -34.84 35.56
CA LEU A 1218 12.16 -35.85 36.64
C LEU A 1218 12.29 -37.30 36.16
N HIS A 1219 11.98 -37.58 34.90
CA HIS A 1219 12.08 -38.90 34.28
C HIS A 1219 13.43 -39.10 33.56
N ASN A 1220 14.39 -38.18 33.74
CA ASN A 1220 15.68 -38.15 33.03
C ASN A 1220 15.57 -38.01 31.50
N GLU A 1221 14.42 -37.57 30.99
CA GLU A 1221 14.28 -37.28 29.56
C GLU A 1221 14.94 -35.93 29.24
N PRO A 1222 15.72 -35.83 28.15
CA PRO A 1222 16.37 -34.59 27.77
C PRO A 1222 15.34 -33.58 27.24
N VAL A 1223 15.22 -32.44 27.93
CA VAL A 1223 14.44 -31.27 27.48
C VAL A 1223 15.25 -30.44 26.49
N CYS A 1224 16.55 -30.31 26.74
CA CYS A 1224 17.47 -29.57 25.86
C CYS A 1224 18.90 -30.06 26.09
N THR A 1225 19.65 -30.24 25.01
CA THR A 1225 21.10 -30.51 25.06
C THR A 1225 21.81 -29.53 24.13
N GLN A 1226 22.88 -28.92 24.62
CA GLN A 1226 23.69 -27.96 23.88
C GLN A 1226 25.16 -28.32 23.99
N PHE A 1227 25.88 -28.16 22.89
CA PHE A 1227 27.30 -28.47 22.76
C PHE A 1227 28.04 -27.26 22.20
N ILE A 1228 29.18 -26.90 22.79
CA ILE A 1228 30.05 -25.83 22.33
C ILE A 1228 31.51 -26.28 22.41
N HIS A 1229 32.26 -26.14 21.31
CA HIS A 1229 33.71 -26.26 21.32
C HIS A 1229 34.33 -25.14 22.17
N ARG A 1230 35.24 -25.52 23.07
CA ARG A 1230 35.87 -24.58 23.99
C ARG A 1230 36.87 -23.71 23.23
N GLY A 1231 36.74 -22.40 23.36
CA GLY A 1231 37.69 -21.42 22.83
C GLY A 1231 38.52 -20.79 23.94
N ASP A 1232 39.20 -19.68 23.62
CA ASP A 1232 40.11 -18.99 24.55
C ASP A 1232 39.39 -18.34 25.75
N SER A 1233 38.06 -18.21 25.72
CA SER A 1233 37.29 -17.47 26.73
C SER A 1233 36.09 -18.26 27.23
N LEU A 1234 36.28 -18.93 28.37
CA LEU A 1234 35.20 -19.66 29.05
C LEU A 1234 33.99 -18.77 29.38
N LYS A 1235 34.18 -17.48 29.67
CA LYS A 1235 33.04 -16.56 29.89
C LYS A 1235 32.19 -16.42 28.62
N ALA A 1236 32.82 -16.33 27.46
CA ALA A 1236 32.14 -16.27 26.19
C ALA A 1236 31.42 -17.60 25.90
N ASP A 1237 32.13 -18.72 26.05
CA ASP A 1237 31.60 -20.07 25.77
C ASP A 1237 30.43 -20.42 26.69
N SER A 1238 30.57 -20.17 28.00
CA SER A 1238 29.49 -20.38 28.98
C SER A 1238 28.29 -19.47 28.73
N SER A 1239 28.52 -18.22 28.32
CA SER A 1239 27.41 -17.31 27.98
C SER A 1239 26.65 -17.82 26.75
N LYS A 1240 27.39 -18.27 25.72
CA LYS A 1240 26.81 -18.84 24.50
C LYS A 1240 26.03 -20.12 24.80
N LEU A 1241 26.58 -21.01 25.63
CA LEU A 1241 25.93 -22.26 26.02
C LEU A 1241 24.60 -21.99 26.72
N ILE A 1242 24.63 -21.14 27.75
CA ILE A 1242 23.45 -20.85 28.57
C ILE A 1242 22.38 -20.11 27.76
N ASN A 1243 22.76 -19.16 26.90
CA ASN A 1243 21.81 -18.46 26.03
C ASN A 1243 21.14 -19.44 25.05
N ASN A 1244 21.92 -20.33 24.40
CA ASN A 1244 21.35 -21.35 23.53
C ASN A 1244 20.39 -22.28 24.28
N MET A 1245 20.70 -22.67 25.52
CA MET A 1245 19.80 -23.50 26.33
C MET A 1245 18.47 -22.78 26.60
N VAL A 1246 18.50 -21.49 26.95
CA VAL A 1246 17.31 -20.66 27.17
C VAL A 1246 16.44 -20.56 25.91
N ASP A 1247 17.06 -20.48 24.73
CA ASP A 1247 16.33 -20.36 23.47
C ASP A 1247 15.53 -21.63 23.12
N HIS A 1248 15.89 -22.79 23.67
CA HIS A 1248 15.27 -24.09 23.38
C HIS A 1248 14.37 -24.62 24.50
N ILE A 1249 14.69 -24.37 25.78
CA ILE A 1249 13.93 -24.91 26.93
C ILE A 1249 12.46 -24.46 26.95
N TYR A 1250 12.15 -23.30 26.35
CA TYR A 1250 10.81 -22.71 26.36
C TYR A 1250 10.03 -22.94 25.07
N ARG A 1251 10.34 -24.01 24.32
CA ARG A 1251 9.61 -24.42 23.12
C ARG A 1251 8.83 -25.70 23.37
N SER A 1252 7.59 -25.74 22.92
CA SER A 1252 6.83 -27.00 22.80
C SER A 1252 7.31 -27.78 21.58
N PRO A 1253 7.22 -29.12 21.53
CA PRO A 1253 7.47 -29.85 20.31
C PRO A 1253 6.47 -29.45 19.20
N LEU A 1254 6.98 -28.97 18.08
CA LEU A 1254 6.30 -29.01 16.79
C LEU A 1254 7.02 -30.12 16.01
N GLY A 1255 6.32 -31.17 15.57
CA GLY A 1255 6.94 -32.33 14.92
C GLY A 1255 7.96 -31.95 13.83
N SER A 1256 9.01 -32.76 13.70
CA SER A 1256 10.16 -32.55 12.79
C SER A 1256 9.79 -32.37 11.33
#